data_AF-A0A662M4P7-F1
#
_entry.id   AF-A0A662M4P7-F1
#
_cell.length_a   1.000
_cell.length_b   1.000
_cell.length_c   1.000
_cell.angle_alpha   90.00
_cell.angle_beta   90.00
_cell.angle_gamma   90.00
#
_symmetry.space_group_name_H-M   'P 1'
#
loop_
_entity.id
_entity.type
_entity.pdbx_description
1 polymer ?
#
loop_
_entity_poly.entity_id
_entity_poly.type
_entity_poly.pdbx_seq_one_letter_code
_entity_poly.pdbx_strand_id
1 'polypeptide(L)'
;MRNLLVILAVILFLAPASGYIGNMPFEWETEGQKLMAEFNHTIEIAPGDDYYIHFSRSGIETKFTVPYASNLSEEIQAAIARSPGWMQRELARQFEYLDSRYADLILNADKRYVDEIAFSIAYSPVGSVPSPEVIYDNARFLYENDGFLDYVKIIDVYNGSDYYSTIQYRVLENGSEKNFTCPPAIYYWFVVSPRATIENSTYVYGKFWRDYVFNHNDIGYPLLKEKLSGIKYMWDCKSYHPPAHRTWKESMASHPTAIEGVNYWVGKTITALATGDRPGQPNVVAHEHNGFCGEIHELSTAALRAALIPAVPINCLGEDHVWCEFWERGWHEFDEWWADGGGSIDNFDEYRYGWHKIMSALFALKGDSSIYDVTPHYMREGDRGDIEVAVSDIFGNPVDGVRVTVFGSWKANNFKDKVWDKTVGEIWSKLPDAFREKWQENYTKMREWYHERVPGIVPWVVPSIWNYTGVDGRCAFHLGAGHSYLFLLQKDEVIYYEPYSIGKSNAIHYMATIFPNGTRNIRIKFVLPDGMPSIKKEHVVQPPDEGDYLCRISFKTSAYQIQRNIWDWEDGVAKEDYGREEVSSAIKFFVVDEENFEKYREGKVFDCYHYIYSNTGEISFNTSKAFYLVFQNTAKRTTVLTNISVLFETNTGRDFISMDNPWSDVFEKPTFNAGDTVILEGISTSEGQVEVANKTFNVNGRWQIYWNTSHLEPGDYKVIARCGDFERTYTIKLADLSPPEIEVYSPYDGEVVEGSVVIHGRAYDNVGIESVDMDVAGEKISLLKNFSYEWNPPGPGDYNITIGASDYQGMETKKIVHIVVNASGTYKPLINRVWFTPENPTNESNVVVFANVTGDMFSIKKVEIEMNGEAKEMYLYASNPVQQRH
;
A
#
# COMPACT_ATOMS: atom_id res chain seq x y z
N MET A 1 -7.04 -9.92 -29.44
CA MET A 1 -6.92 -9.30 -28.10
C MET A 1 -6.39 -7.87 -28.16
N ARG A 2 -5.20 -7.59 -28.70
CA ARG A 2 -4.62 -6.23 -28.74
C ARG A 2 -5.42 -5.19 -29.55
N ASN A 3 -6.11 -5.63 -30.61
CA ASN A 3 -7.02 -4.75 -31.38
C ASN A 3 -8.41 -4.58 -30.76
N LEU A 4 -8.80 -5.42 -29.80
CA LEU A 4 -10.10 -5.30 -29.11
C LEU A 4 -10.04 -4.25 -28.00
N LEU A 5 -8.92 -4.21 -27.26
CA LEU A 5 -8.64 -3.20 -26.23
C LEU A 5 -8.54 -1.77 -26.79
N VAL A 6 -7.99 -1.61 -27.99
CA VAL A 6 -7.89 -0.30 -28.66
C VAL A 6 -9.25 0.18 -29.16
N ILE A 7 -10.17 -0.73 -29.52
CA ILE A 7 -11.53 -0.36 -29.92
C ILE A 7 -12.38 0.07 -28.70
N LEU A 8 -12.20 -0.57 -27.54
CA LEU A 8 -12.87 -0.13 -26.29
C LEU A 8 -12.42 1.27 -25.85
N ALA A 9 -11.13 1.59 -25.95
CA ALA A 9 -10.61 2.91 -25.57
C ALA A 9 -11.08 4.04 -26.51
N VAL A 10 -11.29 3.75 -27.80
CA VAL A 10 -11.76 4.74 -28.79
C VAL A 10 -13.28 4.97 -28.69
N ILE A 11 -14.04 3.99 -28.22
CA ILE A 11 -15.49 4.10 -28.02
C ILE A 11 -15.83 5.03 -26.83
N LEU A 12 -14.94 5.14 -25.84
CA LEU A 12 -15.10 6.05 -24.68
C LEU A 12 -15.00 7.55 -25.04
N PHE A 13 -14.37 7.92 -26.16
CA PHE A 13 -14.14 9.32 -26.53
C PHE A 13 -15.11 9.89 -27.58
N LEU A 14 -16.05 9.09 -28.13
CA LEU A 14 -16.91 9.52 -29.24
C LEU A 14 -18.42 9.18 -29.07
N ALA A 15 -18.88 8.85 -27.87
CA ALA A 15 -20.31 8.60 -27.65
C ALA A 15 -21.12 9.93 -27.62
N PRO A 16 -22.21 10.07 -28.41
CA PRO A 16 -23.12 11.20 -28.29
C PRO A 16 -23.83 11.21 -26.93
N ALA A 17 -24.33 12.38 -26.50
CA ALA A 17 -25.16 12.62 -25.31
C ALA A 17 -26.52 11.86 -25.28
N SER A 18 -26.70 10.85 -26.13
CA SER A 18 -27.85 9.95 -26.16
C SER A 18 -27.33 8.53 -25.95
N GLY A 19 -27.69 7.93 -24.82
CA GLY A 19 -27.17 6.65 -24.33
C GLY A 19 -27.05 5.55 -25.39
N TYR A 20 -25.82 5.08 -25.56
CA TYR A 20 -25.46 3.75 -26.02
C TYR A 20 -24.02 3.51 -25.52
N ILE A 21 -23.66 2.35 -24.95
CA ILE A 21 -23.01 1.18 -25.58
C ILE A 21 -22.81 0.17 -24.42
N GLY A 22 -23.09 -1.14 -24.46
CA GLY A 22 -23.72 -2.06 -25.39
C GLY A 22 -23.86 -3.44 -24.70
N ASN A 23 -24.83 -4.27 -25.10
CA ASN A 23 -24.85 -5.69 -24.72
C ASN A 23 -23.62 -6.36 -25.35
N MET A 24 -22.72 -6.97 -24.57
CA MET A 24 -21.83 -8.00 -25.11
C MET A 24 -22.60 -9.33 -25.05
N PRO A 25 -23.07 -9.89 -26.18
CA PRO A 25 -23.54 -11.26 -26.17
C PRO A 25 -22.34 -12.17 -25.95
N PHE A 26 -22.28 -12.82 -24.79
CA PHE A 26 -21.33 -13.90 -24.58
C PHE A 26 -21.77 -15.11 -25.42
N GLU A 27 -20.81 -15.74 -26.09
CA GLU A 27 -21.05 -16.76 -27.11
C GLU A 27 -21.54 -18.11 -26.51
N TRP A 28 -22.70 -18.55 -27.01
CA TRP A 28 -23.33 -19.89 -27.03
C TRP A 28 -23.33 -20.75 -25.74
N GLU A 29 -24.47 -20.70 -25.03
CA GLU A 29 -24.92 -21.79 -24.14
C GLU A 29 -25.11 -23.08 -24.94
N THR A 30 -24.71 -24.20 -24.35
CA THR A 30 -24.94 -25.54 -24.88
C THR A 30 -26.43 -25.87 -24.83
N GLU A 31 -26.98 -26.53 -25.86
CA GLU A 31 -28.39 -26.93 -25.92
C GLU A 31 -28.77 -27.76 -24.65
N GLY A 32 -29.48 -27.13 -23.71
CA GLY A 32 -30.17 -27.80 -22.60
C GLY A 32 -29.98 -27.20 -21.20
N GLN A 33 -28.88 -26.50 -20.90
CA GLN A 33 -28.64 -25.85 -19.61
C GLN A 33 -28.49 -24.34 -19.78
N LYS A 34 -29.32 -23.57 -19.07
CA LYS A 34 -29.33 -22.10 -19.08
C LYS A 34 -28.82 -21.55 -17.76
N LEU A 35 -27.95 -20.54 -17.80
CA LEU A 35 -27.49 -19.83 -16.62
C LEU A 35 -28.62 -18.95 -16.06
N MET A 36 -28.84 -19.03 -14.76
CA MET A 36 -29.99 -18.44 -14.07
C MET A 36 -29.58 -17.32 -13.12
N ALA A 37 -28.51 -17.54 -12.35
CA ALA A 37 -27.96 -16.56 -11.42
C ALA A 37 -26.49 -16.83 -11.16
N GLU A 38 -25.81 -15.78 -10.71
CA GLU A 38 -24.43 -15.80 -10.26
C GLU A 38 -24.32 -15.06 -8.94
N PHE A 39 -23.30 -15.40 -8.15
CA PHE A 39 -22.90 -14.69 -6.95
C PHE A 39 -21.38 -14.64 -6.93
N ASN A 40 -20.79 -13.46 -7.15
CA ASN A 40 -19.33 -13.29 -7.26
C ASN A 40 -18.82 -12.20 -6.32
N HIS A 41 -18.75 -12.48 -5.02
CA HIS A 41 -18.40 -11.48 -4.02
C HIS A 41 -17.37 -11.98 -3.01
N THR A 42 -16.60 -11.05 -2.46
CA THR A 42 -15.70 -11.31 -1.34
C THR A 42 -16.40 -10.95 -0.04
N ILE A 43 -16.68 -11.95 0.78
CA ILE A 43 -17.36 -11.78 2.07
C ILE A 43 -16.35 -11.89 3.20
N GLU A 44 -16.45 -11.00 4.17
CA GLU A 44 -15.70 -11.13 5.40
C GLU A 44 -16.52 -11.83 6.49
N ILE A 45 -15.89 -12.78 7.17
CA ILE A 45 -16.51 -13.58 8.22
C ILE A 45 -15.68 -13.40 9.48
N ALA A 46 -16.27 -12.69 10.46
CA ALA A 46 -15.64 -12.42 11.76
C ALA A 46 -15.33 -13.72 12.53
N PRO A 47 -14.42 -13.67 13.52
CA PRO A 47 -14.08 -14.85 14.31
C PRO A 47 -15.31 -15.48 14.99
N GLY A 48 -15.52 -16.77 14.78
CA GLY A 48 -16.64 -17.53 15.34
C GLY A 48 -18.00 -17.32 14.65
N ASP A 49 -18.06 -16.45 13.63
CA ASP A 49 -19.30 -16.19 12.88
C ASP A 49 -19.43 -17.10 11.65
N ASP A 50 -20.58 -17.01 10.99
CA ASP A 50 -20.86 -17.67 9.73
C ASP A 50 -21.41 -16.72 8.67
N TYR A 51 -21.41 -17.18 7.43
CA TYR A 51 -22.14 -16.59 6.33
C TYR A 51 -22.84 -17.69 5.55
N TYR A 52 -24.06 -17.44 5.10
CA TYR A 52 -24.77 -18.42 4.29
C TYR A 52 -25.42 -17.80 3.07
N ILE A 53 -25.48 -18.60 2.01
CA ILE A 53 -26.21 -18.30 0.77
C ILE A 53 -27.35 -19.32 0.68
N HIS A 54 -28.58 -18.84 0.75
CA HIS A 54 -29.80 -19.60 0.59
C HIS A 54 -30.23 -19.56 -0.87
N PHE A 55 -30.29 -20.73 -1.50
CA PHE A 55 -30.91 -20.88 -2.80
C PHE A 55 -32.31 -21.44 -2.66
N SER A 56 -33.29 -20.78 -3.28
CA SER A 56 -34.67 -21.26 -3.38
C SER A 56 -35.29 -20.95 -4.74
N ARG A 57 -36.54 -21.38 -4.96
CA ARG A 57 -37.30 -21.04 -6.18
C ARG A 57 -37.58 -19.55 -6.34
N SER A 58 -37.54 -18.77 -5.26
CA SER A 58 -37.65 -17.32 -5.35
C SER A 58 -36.37 -16.69 -5.88
N GLY A 59 -35.20 -17.33 -5.72
CA GLY A 59 -33.88 -16.84 -6.14
C GLY A 59 -32.82 -17.08 -5.06
N ILE A 60 -31.79 -16.24 -5.07
CA ILE A 60 -30.71 -16.24 -4.08
C ILE A 60 -31.05 -15.24 -2.97
N GLU A 61 -30.89 -15.68 -1.73
CA GLU A 61 -30.95 -14.86 -0.53
C GLU A 61 -29.66 -15.09 0.27
N THR A 62 -29.13 -14.07 0.92
CA THR A 62 -27.92 -14.20 1.74
C THR A 62 -28.21 -13.88 3.20
N LYS A 63 -27.32 -14.29 4.09
CA LYS A 63 -27.35 -13.82 5.49
C LYS A 63 -27.32 -12.30 5.50
N PHE A 64 -28.27 -11.69 6.20
CA PHE A 64 -28.24 -10.26 6.46
C PHE A 64 -27.02 -9.95 7.34
N THR A 65 -26.10 -9.17 6.80
CA THR A 65 -24.97 -8.60 7.53
C THR A 65 -25.24 -7.12 7.74
N VAL A 66 -25.01 -6.61 8.95
CA VAL A 66 -25.09 -5.18 9.22
C VAL A 66 -24.02 -4.49 8.37
N PRO A 67 -24.38 -3.54 7.50
CA PRO A 67 -23.39 -2.88 6.64
C PRO A 67 -22.36 -2.10 7.46
N TYR A 68 -21.10 -2.08 7.01
CA TYR A 68 -19.99 -1.44 7.77
C TYR A 68 -20.25 0.05 8.06
N ALA A 69 -20.87 0.77 7.12
CA ALA A 69 -21.13 2.20 7.28
C ALA A 69 -22.41 2.53 8.08
N SER A 70 -23.17 1.52 8.53
CA SER A 70 -24.51 1.72 9.11
C SER A 70 -24.55 2.58 10.38
N ASN A 71 -23.47 2.58 11.18
CA ASN A 71 -23.36 3.38 12.40
C ASN A 71 -22.60 4.71 12.22
N LEU A 72 -22.17 5.02 11.00
CA LEU A 72 -21.39 6.22 10.67
C LEU A 72 -22.29 7.39 10.27
N SER A 73 -21.82 8.63 10.43
CA SER A 73 -22.55 9.84 10.01
C SER A 73 -22.74 9.88 8.49
N GLU A 74 -23.75 10.61 8.01
CA GLU A 74 -24.00 10.75 6.55
C GLU A 74 -22.80 11.34 5.80
N GLU A 75 -22.08 12.28 6.41
CA GLU A 75 -20.86 12.88 5.87
C GLU A 75 -19.74 11.84 5.68
N ILE A 76 -19.49 11.00 6.71
CA ILE A 76 -18.51 9.91 6.61
C ILE A 76 -18.94 8.88 5.56
N GLN A 77 -20.24 8.55 5.49
CA GLN A 77 -20.75 7.65 4.46
C GLN A 77 -20.53 8.21 3.06
N ALA A 78 -20.70 9.53 2.86
CA ALA A 78 -20.41 10.21 1.61
C ALA A 78 -18.91 10.12 1.25
N ALA A 79 -18.01 10.38 2.21
CA ALA A 79 -16.57 10.25 1.99
C ALA A 79 -16.16 8.81 1.58
N ILE A 80 -16.75 7.81 2.24
CA ILE A 80 -16.51 6.40 1.88
C ILE A 80 -17.05 6.11 0.48
N ALA A 81 -18.26 6.57 0.15
CA ALA A 81 -18.88 6.32 -1.16
C ALA A 81 -18.13 7.00 -2.32
N ARG A 82 -17.47 8.13 -2.05
CA ARG A 82 -16.60 8.83 -3.01
C ARG A 82 -15.32 8.06 -3.30
N SER A 83 -14.84 7.27 -2.35
CA SER A 83 -13.59 6.51 -2.46
C SER A 83 -13.76 5.25 -3.32
N PRO A 84 -12.70 4.75 -3.98
CA PRO A 84 -12.76 3.52 -4.78
C PRO A 84 -13.32 2.31 -4.03
N GLY A 85 -14.10 1.47 -4.72
CA GLY A 85 -14.82 0.34 -4.12
C GLY A 85 -13.90 -0.64 -3.38
N TRP A 86 -12.69 -0.87 -3.91
CA TRP A 86 -11.71 -1.80 -3.35
C TRP A 86 -11.16 -1.41 -1.96
N MET A 87 -11.35 -0.16 -1.50
CA MET A 87 -10.89 0.31 -0.17
C MET A 87 -12.01 0.70 0.78
N GLN A 88 -13.26 0.80 0.32
CA GLN A 88 -14.39 1.31 1.12
C GLN A 88 -14.58 0.57 2.44
N ARG A 89 -14.37 -0.76 2.43
CA ARG A 89 -14.48 -1.60 3.64
C ARG A 89 -13.45 -1.23 4.70
N GLU A 90 -12.18 -1.12 4.32
CA GLU A 90 -11.10 -0.77 5.25
C GLU A 90 -11.23 0.67 5.74
N LEU A 91 -11.64 1.58 4.85
CA LEU A 91 -11.91 2.96 5.19
C LEU A 91 -13.06 3.08 6.22
N ALA A 92 -14.15 2.34 6.03
CA ALA A 92 -15.28 2.31 6.96
C ALA A 92 -14.85 1.86 8.37
N ARG A 93 -13.93 0.89 8.49
CA ARG A 93 -13.38 0.47 9.78
C ARG A 93 -12.56 1.55 10.45
N GLN A 94 -11.71 2.23 9.69
CA GLN A 94 -10.88 3.31 10.25
C GLN A 94 -11.78 4.42 10.81
N PHE A 95 -12.88 4.75 10.14
CA PHE A 95 -13.85 5.73 10.62
C PHE A 95 -14.60 5.34 11.90
N GLU A 96 -14.51 4.10 12.39
CA GLU A 96 -14.97 3.77 13.75
C GLU A 96 -14.12 4.46 14.84
N TYR A 97 -12.90 4.87 14.50
CA TYR A 97 -11.92 5.48 15.41
C TYR A 97 -11.52 6.91 15.04
N LEU A 98 -11.98 7.42 13.88
CA LEU A 98 -11.61 8.74 13.36
C LEU A 98 -12.76 9.75 13.46
N ASP A 99 -12.40 11.03 13.48
CA ASP A 99 -13.35 12.15 13.44
C ASP A 99 -13.68 12.60 12.01
N SER A 100 -14.64 13.53 11.88
CA SER A 100 -15.16 13.99 10.59
C SER A 100 -14.14 14.75 9.74
N ARG A 101 -13.03 15.27 10.30
CA ARG A 101 -12.03 16.02 9.51
C ARG A 101 -11.38 15.19 8.40
N TYR A 102 -11.34 13.87 8.58
CA TYR A 102 -10.86 12.95 7.55
C TYR A 102 -11.89 12.75 6.43
N ALA A 103 -13.19 12.81 6.75
CA ALA A 103 -14.25 12.79 5.75
C ALA A 103 -14.26 14.11 4.96
N ASP A 104 -14.16 15.25 5.65
CA ASP A 104 -13.97 16.57 5.04
C ASP A 104 -12.80 16.58 4.07
N LEU A 105 -11.65 16.00 4.44
CA LEU A 105 -10.49 15.91 3.56
C LEU A 105 -10.81 15.16 2.26
N ILE A 106 -11.47 14.00 2.34
CA ILE A 106 -11.82 13.19 1.17
C ILE A 106 -12.84 13.92 0.28
N LEU A 107 -13.86 14.53 0.87
CA LEU A 107 -14.94 15.22 0.15
C LEU A 107 -14.47 16.51 -0.53
N ASN A 108 -13.45 17.17 0.00
CA ASN A 108 -12.97 18.45 -0.54
C ASN A 108 -11.68 18.31 -1.37
N ALA A 109 -11.09 17.12 -1.44
CA ALA A 109 -9.89 16.87 -2.25
C ALA A 109 -10.21 16.79 -3.74
N ASP A 110 -9.31 17.31 -4.59
CA ASP A 110 -9.36 17.06 -6.04
C ASP A 110 -9.45 15.55 -6.29
N LYS A 111 -10.30 15.13 -7.24
CA LYS A 111 -10.56 13.72 -7.55
C LYS A 111 -9.27 12.92 -7.76
N ARG A 112 -8.25 13.56 -8.32
CA ARG A 112 -6.93 12.96 -8.56
C ARG A 112 -6.16 12.55 -7.29
N TYR A 113 -6.54 13.04 -6.10
CA TYR A 113 -5.86 12.71 -4.84
C TYR A 113 -6.68 11.76 -3.96
N VAL A 114 -7.95 11.52 -4.30
CA VAL A 114 -8.91 10.89 -3.40
C VAL A 114 -8.48 9.45 -3.06
N ASP A 115 -7.99 8.68 -4.04
CA ASP A 115 -7.56 7.31 -3.81
C ASP A 115 -6.28 7.23 -2.98
N GLU A 116 -5.28 8.10 -3.20
CA GLU A 116 -4.10 8.14 -2.32
C GLU A 116 -4.40 8.61 -0.90
N ILE A 117 -5.28 9.60 -0.74
CA ILE A 117 -5.76 10.07 0.57
C ILE A 117 -6.51 8.95 1.29
N ALA A 118 -7.49 8.34 0.63
CA ALA A 118 -8.30 7.29 1.21
C ALA A 118 -7.46 6.03 1.51
N PHE A 119 -6.50 5.67 0.65
CA PHE A 119 -5.52 4.60 0.93
C PHE A 119 -4.69 4.92 2.18
N SER A 120 -4.15 6.13 2.28
CA SER A 120 -3.34 6.56 3.42
C SER A 120 -4.12 6.50 4.74
N ILE A 121 -5.43 6.76 4.71
CA ILE A 121 -6.31 6.62 5.88
C ILE A 121 -6.59 5.15 6.18
N ALA A 122 -7.04 4.40 5.16
CA ALA A 122 -7.49 3.02 5.27
C ALA A 122 -6.39 2.04 5.71
N TYR A 123 -5.14 2.27 5.30
CA TYR A 123 -4.02 1.36 5.50
C TYR A 123 -2.89 1.95 6.36
N SER A 124 -3.18 3.00 7.13
CA SER A 124 -2.33 3.38 8.27
C SER A 124 -2.61 2.47 9.48
N PRO A 125 -1.66 2.33 10.43
CA PRO A 125 -1.89 1.56 11.64
C PRO A 125 -3.11 2.08 12.40
N VAL A 126 -3.93 1.16 12.94
CA VAL A 126 -5.10 1.54 13.75
C VAL A 126 -4.61 2.29 14.99
N GLY A 127 -5.16 3.49 15.21
CA GLY A 127 -4.75 4.38 16.30
C GLY A 127 -3.63 5.38 15.96
N SER A 128 -3.01 5.27 14.78
CA SER A 128 -1.84 6.06 14.37
C SER A 128 -1.99 6.64 12.95
N VAL A 129 -3.21 7.03 12.59
CA VAL A 129 -3.48 7.67 11.30
C VAL A 129 -2.89 9.08 11.31
N PRO A 130 -2.08 9.48 10.30
CA PRO A 130 -1.51 10.83 10.25
C PRO A 130 -2.58 11.92 10.24
N SER A 131 -2.23 13.14 10.62
CA SER A 131 -3.17 14.27 10.57
C SER A 131 -3.66 14.54 9.14
N PRO A 132 -4.90 15.03 8.93
CA PRO A 132 -5.43 15.33 7.60
C PRO A 132 -4.49 16.17 6.72
N GLU A 133 -3.79 17.14 7.30
CA GLU A 133 -2.84 18.00 6.60
C GLU A 133 -1.64 17.22 6.04
N VAL A 134 -1.09 16.29 6.84
CA VAL A 134 0.01 15.40 6.41
C VAL A 134 -0.45 14.47 5.30
N ILE A 135 -1.68 13.94 5.40
CA ILE A 135 -2.24 13.06 4.36
C ILE A 135 -2.44 13.82 3.05
N TYR A 136 -2.98 15.04 3.13
CA TYR A 136 -3.12 15.91 1.97
C TYR A 136 -1.77 16.24 1.33
N ASP A 137 -0.78 16.66 2.11
CA ASP A 137 0.55 16.98 1.61
C ASP A 137 1.23 15.74 1.01
N ASN A 138 1.08 14.58 1.65
CA ASN A 138 1.60 13.32 1.12
C ASN A 138 1.07 13.05 -0.30
N ALA A 139 -0.25 13.15 -0.51
CA ALA A 139 -0.86 12.96 -1.83
C ALA A 139 -0.47 14.07 -2.82
N ARG A 140 -0.55 15.34 -2.41
CA ARG A 140 -0.20 16.49 -3.26
C ARG A 140 1.23 16.40 -3.79
N PHE A 141 2.20 16.10 -2.91
CA PHE A 141 3.61 16.03 -3.30
C PHE A 141 3.96 14.82 -4.17
N LEU A 142 3.14 13.76 -4.22
CA LEU A 142 3.32 12.71 -5.23
C LEU A 142 3.20 13.31 -6.64
N TYR A 143 2.15 14.09 -6.87
CA TYR A 143 1.87 14.69 -8.17
C TYR A 143 2.73 15.93 -8.49
N GLU A 144 3.16 16.68 -7.48
CA GLU A 144 4.14 17.75 -7.69
C GLU A 144 5.52 17.20 -8.08
N ASN A 145 5.94 16.08 -7.46
CA ASN A 145 7.18 15.42 -7.82
C ASN A 145 7.07 14.75 -9.20
N ASP A 146 5.95 14.11 -9.51
CA ASP A 146 5.62 13.58 -10.85
C ASP A 146 5.86 14.61 -11.95
N GLY A 147 5.32 15.83 -11.79
CA GLY A 147 5.49 16.92 -12.75
C GLY A 147 6.94 17.38 -12.99
N PHE A 148 7.89 16.94 -12.15
CA PHE A 148 9.31 17.27 -12.26
C PHE A 148 10.17 16.11 -12.79
N LEU A 149 9.73 14.86 -12.65
CA LEU A 149 10.54 13.68 -12.92
C LEU A 149 10.34 13.20 -14.36
N ASP A 150 11.41 13.15 -15.15
CA ASP A 150 11.28 12.72 -16.56
C ASP A 150 11.08 11.20 -16.69
N TYR A 151 11.72 10.38 -15.85
CA TYR A 151 11.75 8.92 -16.05
C TYR A 151 10.48 8.17 -15.63
N VAL A 152 9.56 8.82 -14.92
CA VAL A 152 8.36 8.21 -14.32
C VAL A 152 7.19 9.16 -14.50
N LYS A 153 5.98 8.62 -14.55
CA LYS A 153 4.75 9.40 -14.45
C LYS A 153 3.68 8.69 -13.63
N ILE A 154 2.86 9.44 -12.91
CA ILE A 154 1.62 8.89 -12.33
C ILE A 154 0.55 8.78 -13.43
N ILE A 155 -0.22 7.70 -13.39
CA ILE A 155 -1.34 7.43 -14.30
C ILE A 155 -2.60 7.12 -13.49
N ASP A 156 -3.65 7.90 -13.73
CA ASP A 156 -4.97 7.69 -13.13
C ASP A 156 -5.83 6.85 -14.08
N VAL A 157 -6.36 5.72 -13.60
CA VAL A 157 -7.19 4.81 -14.38
C VAL A 157 -8.62 4.85 -13.85
N TYR A 158 -9.51 5.46 -14.63
CA TYR A 158 -10.93 5.56 -14.31
C TYR A 158 -11.72 4.40 -14.92
N ASN A 159 -12.43 3.63 -14.09
CA ASN A 159 -13.35 2.57 -14.51
C ASN A 159 -14.71 2.72 -13.80
N GLY A 160 -15.45 3.78 -14.15
CA GLY A 160 -16.65 4.19 -13.43
C GLY A 160 -16.30 4.72 -12.05
N SER A 161 -16.98 4.23 -11.02
CA SER A 161 -16.74 4.60 -9.61
C SER A 161 -15.57 3.82 -8.96
N ASP A 162 -15.03 2.80 -9.63
CA ASP A 162 -13.91 2.01 -9.12
C ASP A 162 -12.64 2.35 -9.90
N TYR A 163 -11.90 3.34 -9.41
CA TYR A 163 -10.70 3.89 -10.04
C TYR A 163 -9.45 3.64 -9.18
N TYR A 164 -8.27 3.82 -9.80
CA TYR A 164 -7.00 3.71 -9.11
C TYR A 164 -5.90 4.46 -9.86
N SER A 165 -4.88 4.87 -9.11
CA SER A 165 -3.61 5.36 -9.66
C SER A 165 -2.47 4.34 -9.57
N THR A 166 -1.48 4.51 -10.45
CA THR A 166 -0.19 3.80 -10.41
C THR A 166 0.88 4.60 -11.17
N ILE A 167 2.12 4.12 -11.21
CA ILE A 167 3.21 4.76 -11.96
C ILE A 167 3.57 3.99 -13.24
N GLN A 168 3.93 4.72 -14.29
CA GLN A 168 4.59 4.21 -15.49
C GLN A 168 6.00 4.79 -15.58
N TYR A 169 7.01 3.95 -15.76
CA TYR A 169 8.42 4.35 -15.73
C TYR A 169 9.23 3.78 -16.89
N ARG A 170 10.37 4.41 -17.16
CA ARG A 170 11.34 4.05 -18.20
C ARG A 170 12.57 3.39 -17.62
N VAL A 171 13.04 2.32 -18.24
CA VAL A 171 14.32 1.66 -17.91
C VAL A 171 15.18 1.47 -19.15
N LEU A 172 16.49 1.37 -18.94
CA LEU A 172 17.49 1.09 -19.98
C LEU A 172 17.93 -0.37 -19.89
N GLU A 173 17.20 -1.28 -20.53
CA GLU A 173 17.50 -2.71 -20.48
C GLU A 173 18.34 -3.13 -21.70
N ASN A 174 19.57 -3.59 -21.49
CA ASN A 174 20.50 -4.00 -22.55
C ASN A 174 20.72 -2.90 -23.62
N GLY A 175 20.79 -1.64 -23.20
CA GLY A 175 20.95 -0.48 -24.09
C GLY A 175 19.69 -0.09 -24.86
N SER A 176 18.54 -0.73 -24.58
CA SER A 176 17.25 -0.43 -25.18
C SER A 176 16.30 0.19 -24.16
N GLU A 177 15.63 1.26 -24.54
CA GLU A 177 14.59 1.89 -23.72
C GLU A 177 13.34 1.00 -23.66
N LYS A 178 12.81 0.79 -22.45
CA LYS A 178 11.56 0.07 -22.21
C LYS A 178 10.69 0.84 -21.23
N ASN A 179 9.37 0.76 -21.44
CA ASN A 179 8.36 1.34 -20.56
C ASN A 179 7.61 0.24 -19.83
N PHE A 180 7.42 0.40 -18.53
CA PHE A 180 6.69 -0.53 -17.68
C PHE A 180 5.67 0.19 -16.82
N THR A 181 4.61 -0.51 -16.44
CA THR A 181 3.59 -0.03 -15.52
C THR A 181 3.72 -0.82 -14.22
N CYS A 182 3.84 -0.11 -13.10
CA CYS A 182 3.92 -0.71 -11.78
C CYS A 182 2.56 -1.32 -11.39
N PRO A 183 2.51 -2.50 -10.73
CA PRO A 183 1.29 -2.99 -10.14
C PRO A 183 0.72 -1.97 -9.13
N PRO A 184 -0.57 -1.64 -9.16
CA PRO A 184 -1.14 -0.62 -8.26
C PRO A 184 -0.86 -0.90 -6.78
N ALA A 185 -0.95 -2.17 -6.34
CA ALA A 185 -0.62 -2.54 -4.96
C ALA A 185 0.82 -2.15 -4.55
N ILE A 186 1.79 -2.23 -5.47
CA ILE A 186 3.17 -1.83 -5.18
C ILE A 186 3.27 -0.30 -5.06
N TYR A 187 2.60 0.44 -5.95
CA TYR A 187 2.53 1.90 -5.87
C TYR A 187 1.93 2.36 -4.54
N TYR A 188 0.77 1.84 -4.14
CA TYR A 188 0.13 2.26 -2.90
C TYR A 188 0.96 1.94 -1.66
N TRP A 189 1.42 0.68 -1.52
CA TRP A 189 2.14 0.27 -0.31
C TRP A 189 3.54 0.89 -0.20
N PHE A 190 4.23 1.12 -1.32
CA PHE A 190 5.66 1.42 -1.31
C PHE A 190 6.04 2.73 -2.00
N VAL A 191 5.05 3.53 -2.43
CA VAL A 191 5.23 4.93 -2.85
C VAL A 191 4.27 5.83 -2.08
N VAL A 192 2.98 5.51 -2.04
CA VAL A 192 1.92 6.35 -1.43
C VAL A 192 1.97 6.35 0.09
N SER A 193 2.18 5.19 0.73
CA SER A 193 2.19 5.06 2.19
C SER A 193 2.95 6.22 2.89
N PRO A 194 2.30 6.95 3.82
CA PRO A 194 2.89 8.12 4.47
C PRO A 194 4.02 7.76 5.44
N ARG A 195 4.06 6.51 5.89
CA ARG A 195 5.11 5.97 6.76
C ARG A 195 6.22 5.32 5.93
N ALA A 196 7.44 5.83 6.05
CA ALA A 196 8.63 5.37 5.36
C ALA A 196 9.20 4.09 6.01
N THR A 197 9.44 4.10 7.33
CA THR A 197 9.85 2.92 8.10
C THR A 197 9.00 2.75 9.39
N ILE A 198 9.51 3.13 10.57
CA ILE A 198 8.87 3.03 11.88
C ILE A 198 8.62 4.41 12.51
N GLU A 199 8.91 5.49 11.80
CA GLU A 199 8.69 6.85 12.25
C GLU A 199 7.19 7.17 12.42
N ASN A 200 6.88 8.25 13.13
CA ASN A 200 5.55 8.84 13.11
C ASN A 200 5.46 9.80 11.93
N SER A 201 4.53 9.59 11.00
CA SER A 201 4.32 10.49 9.87
C SER A 201 3.73 11.82 10.34
N THR A 202 4.60 12.79 10.62
CA THR A 202 4.24 14.11 11.17
C THR A 202 5.01 15.23 10.48
N TYR A 203 4.64 16.47 10.77
CA TYR A 203 5.41 17.64 10.36
C TYR A 203 6.64 17.82 11.23
N VAL A 204 7.81 17.87 10.59
CA VAL A 204 9.08 18.24 11.23
C VAL A 204 9.66 19.43 10.48
N TYR A 205 10.10 20.46 11.22
CA TYR A 205 10.52 21.75 10.65
C TYR A 205 9.42 22.41 9.78
N GLY A 206 8.16 22.16 10.14
CA GLY A 206 6.98 22.66 9.41
C GLY A 206 6.74 21.97 8.07
N LYS A 207 7.41 20.84 7.79
CA LYS A 207 7.36 20.13 6.50
C LYS A 207 7.17 18.63 6.68
N PHE A 208 6.39 18.00 5.81
CA PHE A 208 6.30 16.55 5.75
C PHE A 208 7.54 16.02 5.01
N TRP A 209 7.98 14.80 5.33
CA TRP A 209 9.25 14.29 4.83
C TRP A 209 9.34 14.24 3.30
N ARG A 210 8.22 13.95 2.62
CA ARG A 210 8.20 13.86 1.16
C ARG A 210 8.56 15.19 0.50
N ASP A 211 8.05 16.29 1.06
CA ASP A 211 8.42 17.64 0.65
C ASP A 211 9.87 17.95 1.02
N TYR A 212 10.22 17.71 2.29
CA TYR A 212 11.52 18.10 2.83
C TYR A 212 12.67 17.41 2.08
N VAL A 213 12.60 16.08 1.92
CA VAL A 213 13.65 15.30 1.24
C VAL A 213 13.79 15.68 -0.23
N PHE A 214 12.69 16.02 -0.90
CA PHE A 214 12.72 16.36 -2.33
C PHE A 214 13.14 17.81 -2.60
N ASN A 215 12.56 18.77 -1.85
CA ASN A 215 12.64 20.20 -2.13
C ASN A 215 13.56 20.99 -1.18
N HIS A 216 14.11 20.39 -0.12
CA HIS A 216 15.00 21.07 0.82
C HIS A 216 16.40 20.46 0.85
N ASN A 217 17.37 21.30 1.11
CA ASN A 217 18.74 20.91 1.44
C ASN A 217 19.43 22.01 2.26
N ASP A 218 20.45 21.61 3.01
CA ASP A 218 21.29 22.53 3.76
C ASP A 218 22.48 23.02 2.91
N ILE A 219 23.01 24.20 3.26
CA ILE A 219 24.16 24.79 2.57
C ILE A 219 25.35 23.83 2.64
N GLY A 220 25.82 23.41 1.47
CA GLY A 220 26.95 22.48 1.31
C GLY A 220 26.55 21.05 0.95
N TYR A 221 25.26 20.72 1.03
CA TYR A 221 24.71 19.40 0.71
C TYR A 221 23.87 19.45 -0.58
N PRO A 222 23.78 18.36 -1.35
CA PRO A 222 23.06 18.37 -2.62
C PRO A 222 21.54 18.40 -2.41
N LEU A 223 20.82 19.00 -3.35
CA LEU A 223 19.36 18.92 -3.43
C LEU A 223 18.93 17.68 -4.25
N LEU A 224 18.02 16.86 -3.74
CA LEU A 224 17.57 15.64 -4.42
C LEU A 224 16.92 15.95 -5.77
N LYS A 225 15.98 16.90 -5.78
CA LYS A 225 15.31 17.38 -6.99
C LYS A 225 16.30 17.79 -8.08
N GLU A 226 17.36 18.53 -7.74
CA GLU A 226 18.40 18.87 -8.71
C GLU A 226 19.06 17.62 -9.32
N LYS A 227 19.39 16.61 -8.49
CA LYS A 227 20.08 15.40 -8.97
C LYS A 227 19.20 14.52 -9.84
N LEU A 228 17.88 14.57 -9.67
CA LEU A 228 16.95 13.80 -10.50
C LEU A 228 16.57 14.51 -11.81
N SER A 229 16.81 15.83 -11.89
CA SER A 229 16.46 16.63 -13.06
C SER A 229 17.12 16.11 -14.34
N GLY A 230 16.32 15.90 -15.39
CA GLY A 230 16.82 15.50 -16.71
C GLY A 230 17.21 14.01 -16.84
N ILE A 231 17.08 13.21 -15.79
CA ILE A 231 17.33 11.77 -15.84
C ILE A 231 16.18 11.06 -16.57
N LYS A 232 16.50 10.35 -17.65
CA LYS A 232 15.50 9.70 -18.51
C LYS A 232 15.07 8.29 -18.08
N TYR A 233 15.91 7.62 -17.30
CA TYR A 233 15.74 6.21 -16.94
C TYR A 233 15.71 6.06 -15.43
N MET A 234 14.73 5.31 -14.92
CA MET A 234 14.67 4.93 -13.51
C MET A 234 15.87 4.06 -13.15
N TRP A 235 16.14 3.03 -13.96
CA TRP A 235 17.22 2.06 -13.75
C TRP A 235 17.76 1.52 -15.09
N ASP A 236 18.98 0.98 -15.08
CA ASP A 236 19.65 0.39 -16.25
C ASP A 236 19.77 -1.14 -16.18
N CYS A 237 19.04 -1.77 -15.25
CA CYS A 237 18.97 -3.22 -15.06
C CYS A 237 20.35 -3.88 -14.84
N LYS A 238 21.26 -3.18 -14.15
CA LYS A 238 22.57 -3.70 -13.77
C LYS A 238 22.75 -3.69 -12.27
N SER A 239 23.42 -4.74 -11.79
CA SER A 239 23.99 -4.82 -10.45
C SER A 239 25.39 -4.20 -10.42
N TYR A 240 25.71 -3.44 -9.37
CA TYR A 240 27.00 -2.75 -9.24
C TYR A 240 27.27 -2.30 -7.81
N HIS A 241 28.55 -2.00 -7.54
CA HIS A 241 29.00 -1.39 -6.30
C HIS A 241 29.38 0.08 -6.57
N PRO A 242 28.54 1.05 -6.18
CA PRO A 242 28.91 2.44 -6.19
C PRO A 242 30.26 2.68 -5.47
N PRO A 243 31.25 3.31 -6.10
CA PRO A 243 32.53 3.59 -5.44
C PRO A 243 32.41 4.61 -4.31
N ALA A 244 33.25 4.46 -3.28
CA ALA A 244 33.42 5.47 -2.24
C ALA A 244 33.85 6.81 -2.83
N HIS A 245 33.31 7.91 -2.31
CA HIS A 245 33.68 9.27 -2.68
C HIS A 245 33.55 9.63 -4.17
N ARG A 246 32.74 8.88 -4.92
CA ARG A 246 32.50 9.11 -6.35
C ARG A 246 31.97 10.52 -6.64
N THR A 247 32.33 11.04 -7.80
CA THR A 247 31.81 12.32 -8.32
C THR A 247 30.50 12.13 -9.07
N TRP A 248 29.69 13.19 -9.16
CA TRP A 248 28.42 13.12 -9.92
C TRP A 248 28.63 12.72 -11.39
N LYS A 249 29.75 13.19 -11.97
CA LYS A 249 30.11 12.90 -13.35
C LYS A 249 30.39 11.40 -13.55
N GLU A 250 31.08 10.76 -12.61
CA GLU A 250 31.37 9.32 -12.70
C GLU A 250 30.10 8.50 -12.54
N SER A 251 29.25 8.85 -11.57
CA SER A 251 27.92 8.27 -11.37
C SER A 251 27.10 8.28 -12.66
N MET A 252 26.87 9.46 -13.23
CA MET A 252 26.04 9.59 -14.44
C MET A 252 26.71 9.06 -15.71
N ALA A 253 28.03 8.98 -15.77
CA ALA A 253 28.73 8.34 -16.88
C ALA A 253 28.58 6.81 -16.86
N SER A 254 28.50 6.22 -15.65
CA SER A 254 28.45 4.77 -15.45
C SER A 254 27.02 4.26 -15.46
N HIS A 255 26.14 4.93 -14.71
CA HIS A 255 24.73 4.60 -14.51
C HIS A 255 23.88 5.87 -14.57
N PRO A 256 23.48 6.35 -15.77
CA PRO A 256 22.65 7.55 -15.95
C PRO A 256 21.18 7.29 -15.57
N THR A 257 20.95 6.98 -14.29
CA THR A 257 19.69 6.44 -13.78
C THR A 257 19.25 7.11 -12.49
N ALA A 258 17.96 7.10 -12.21
CA ALA A 258 17.40 7.68 -10.99
C ALA A 258 17.87 6.93 -9.75
N ILE A 259 18.00 5.59 -9.83
CA ILE A 259 18.55 4.76 -8.75
C ILE A 259 19.94 5.24 -8.32
N GLU A 260 20.86 5.43 -9.28
CA GLU A 260 22.18 5.97 -8.97
C GLU A 260 22.11 7.43 -8.49
N GLY A 261 21.18 8.22 -9.03
CA GLY A 261 20.93 9.59 -8.61
C GLY A 261 20.55 9.70 -7.13
N VAL A 262 19.63 8.85 -6.67
CA VAL A 262 19.22 8.75 -5.26
C VAL A 262 20.36 8.21 -4.40
N ASN A 263 21.02 7.12 -4.83
CA ASN A 263 22.12 6.52 -4.07
C ASN A 263 23.27 7.51 -3.84
N TYR A 264 23.64 8.26 -4.89
CA TYR A 264 24.62 9.35 -4.79
C TYR A 264 24.15 10.43 -3.81
N TRP A 265 22.89 10.85 -3.90
CA TRP A 265 22.35 11.89 -3.05
C TRP A 265 22.38 11.49 -1.57
N VAL A 266 22.01 10.25 -1.23
CA VAL A 266 22.05 9.74 0.15
C VAL A 266 23.49 9.78 0.69
N GLY A 267 24.45 9.21 -0.05
CA GLY A 267 25.86 9.20 0.37
C GLY A 267 26.44 10.60 0.56
N LYS A 268 26.07 11.55 -0.30
CA LYS A 268 26.47 12.96 -0.17
C LYS A 268 25.67 13.76 0.86
N THR A 269 24.57 13.22 1.39
CA THR A 269 23.79 13.84 2.46
C THR A 269 24.27 13.36 3.83
N ILE A 270 24.60 12.07 3.98
CA ILE A 270 25.12 11.48 5.22
C ILE A 270 26.63 11.25 5.09
N THR A 271 27.38 12.34 5.23
CA THR A 271 28.84 12.36 5.02
C THR A 271 29.67 11.97 6.25
N ALA A 272 29.02 11.80 7.41
CA ALA A 272 29.69 11.52 8.67
C ALA A 272 29.05 10.35 9.43
N LEU A 273 29.85 9.72 10.29
CA LEU A 273 29.36 8.71 11.24
C LEU A 273 28.47 9.35 12.30
N ALA A 274 27.47 8.60 12.77
CA ALA A 274 26.50 9.07 13.76
C ALA A 274 27.19 9.66 15.00
N THR A 275 26.79 10.87 15.39
CA THR A 275 27.22 11.55 16.61
C THR A 275 26.04 12.21 17.30
N GLY A 276 25.94 12.09 18.62
CA GLY A 276 24.81 12.65 19.37
C GLY A 276 23.59 11.75 19.32
N ASP A 277 22.41 12.35 19.14
CA ASP A 277 21.13 11.67 19.08
C ASP A 277 21.00 10.81 17.80
N ARG A 278 20.08 9.84 17.84
CA ARG A 278 19.85 8.86 16.76
C ARG A 278 18.42 9.02 16.24
N PRO A 279 18.16 10.00 15.34
CA PRO A 279 16.81 10.33 14.92
C PRO A 279 16.23 9.29 13.96
N GLY A 280 14.94 8.99 14.11
CA GLY A 280 14.18 8.15 13.18
C GLY A 280 13.35 8.92 12.15
N GLN A 281 13.32 10.25 12.19
CA GLN A 281 12.56 11.08 11.25
C GLN A 281 13.39 11.44 10.02
N PRO A 282 12.95 11.18 8.77
CA PRO A 282 13.75 11.44 7.58
C PRO A 282 14.24 12.89 7.45
N ASN A 283 13.42 13.88 7.84
CA ASN A 283 13.79 15.29 7.80
C ASN A 283 14.97 15.59 8.72
N VAL A 284 14.95 15.02 9.93
CA VAL A 284 15.98 15.22 10.93
C VAL A 284 17.26 14.51 10.48
N VAL A 285 17.15 13.27 10.02
CA VAL A 285 18.28 12.52 9.46
C VAL A 285 18.96 13.31 8.32
N ALA A 286 18.17 13.84 7.39
CA ALA A 286 18.68 14.64 6.28
C ALA A 286 19.37 15.94 6.75
N HIS A 287 18.92 16.55 7.85
CA HIS A 287 19.48 17.78 8.43
C HIS A 287 20.74 17.53 9.28
N GLU A 288 20.83 16.38 9.94
CA GLU A 288 21.96 16.06 10.82
C GLU A 288 23.23 15.69 10.03
N HIS A 289 23.07 15.22 8.79
CA HIS A 289 24.16 14.86 7.87
C HIS A 289 25.14 13.79 8.42
N ASN A 290 24.71 13.06 9.45
CA ASN A 290 25.47 12.01 10.09
C ASN A 290 24.56 10.84 10.47
N GLY A 291 25.08 9.61 10.40
CA GLY A 291 24.26 8.42 10.58
C GLY A 291 25.03 7.11 10.45
N PHE A 292 24.42 6.02 10.89
CA PHE A 292 24.82 4.65 10.54
C PHE A 292 23.73 4.01 9.68
N CYS A 293 23.69 2.67 9.60
CA CYS A 293 22.73 1.94 8.78
C CYS A 293 21.28 2.34 9.07
N GLY A 294 20.90 2.57 10.34
CA GLY A 294 19.54 2.99 10.72
C GLY A 294 19.09 4.28 10.02
N GLU A 295 19.87 5.34 10.14
CA GLU A 295 19.57 6.65 9.53
C GLU A 295 19.68 6.60 8.01
N ILE A 296 20.69 5.91 7.47
CA ILE A 296 20.88 5.79 6.02
C ILE A 296 19.70 5.06 5.38
N HIS A 297 19.23 3.99 6.01
CA HIS A 297 18.08 3.22 5.57
C HIS A 297 16.77 4.03 5.59
N GLU A 298 16.54 4.79 6.67
CA GLU A 298 15.41 5.72 6.79
C GLU A 298 15.41 6.71 5.62
N LEU A 299 16.54 7.40 5.43
CA LEU A 299 16.68 8.43 4.41
C LEU A 299 16.60 7.85 2.99
N SER A 300 17.18 6.68 2.75
CA SER A 300 17.15 6.01 1.45
C SER A 300 15.73 5.64 1.06
N THR A 301 14.96 5.08 1.99
CA THR A 301 13.56 4.71 1.76
C THR A 301 12.73 5.96 1.45
N ALA A 302 12.86 7.02 2.25
CA ALA A 302 12.17 8.28 2.01
C ALA A 302 12.57 8.91 0.66
N ALA A 303 13.85 8.93 0.32
CA ALA A 303 14.34 9.53 -0.93
C ALA A 303 13.86 8.77 -2.17
N LEU A 304 13.90 7.43 -2.16
CA LEU A 304 13.35 6.61 -3.24
C LEU A 304 11.85 6.86 -3.43
N ARG A 305 11.08 6.88 -2.34
CA ARG A 305 9.63 7.12 -2.41
C ARG A 305 9.28 8.54 -2.84
N ALA A 306 10.04 9.55 -2.41
CA ALA A 306 9.89 10.93 -2.89
C ALA A 306 10.22 11.04 -4.38
N ALA A 307 11.13 10.20 -4.88
CA ALA A 307 11.48 10.06 -6.29
C ALA A 307 10.49 9.17 -7.08
N LEU A 308 9.34 8.78 -6.51
CA LEU A 308 8.36 7.88 -7.12
C LEU A 308 8.93 6.51 -7.54
N ILE A 309 9.95 6.04 -6.80
CA ILE A 309 10.51 4.69 -6.94
C ILE A 309 9.96 3.86 -5.78
N PRO A 310 9.22 2.76 -6.03
CA PRO A 310 8.68 1.95 -4.94
C PRO A 310 9.82 1.35 -4.13
N ALA A 311 9.83 1.61 -2.84
CA ALA A 311 10.91 1.18 -1.95
C ALA A 311 10.37 0.62 -0.63
N VAL A 312 11.03 -0.42 -0.14
CA VAL A 312 10.66 -1.09 1.11
C VAL A 312 11.86 -1.17 2.06
N PRO A 313 11.64 -0.87 3.35
CA PRO A 313 12.68 -1.01 4.35
C PRO A 313 12.96 -2.47 4.74
N ILE A 314 14.23 -2.88 4.76
CA ILE A 314 14.69 -4.24 5.08
C ILE A 314 15.42 -4.28 6.41
N ASN A 315 15.05 -5.26 7.23
CA ASN A 315 15.50 -5.37 8.61
C ASN A 315 16.17 -6.71 8.89
N CYS A 316 17.44 -6.64 9.31
CA CYS A 316 18.24 -7.75 9.83
C CYS A 316 18.62 -7.45 11.30
N LEU A 317 17.61 -7.15 12.13
CA LEU A 317 17.80 -6.63 13.49
C LEU A 317 18.52 -7.62 14.42
N GLY A 318 18.27 -8.92 14.23
CA GLY A 318 18.95 -9.97 14.99
C GLY A 318 20.47 -9.92 14.88
N GLU A 319 20.99 -9.34 13.78
CA GLU A 319 22.41 -9.18 13.50
C GLU A 319 22.82 -7.73 13.21
N ASP A 320 22.06 -6.75 13.73
CA ASP A 320 22.41 -5.32 13.74
C ASP A 320 22.74 -4.74 12.36
N HIS A 321 21.82 -4.89 11.41
CA HIS A 321 21.91 -4.20 10.11
C HIS A 321 20.54 -4.01 9.46
N VAL A 322 20.44 -2.97 8.63
CA VAL A 322 19.25 -2.56 7.89
C VAL A 322 19.68 -1.84 6.60
N TRP A 323 18.86 -1.91 5.57
CA TRP A 323 19.03 -1.30 4.24
C TRP A 323 17.65 -1.31 3.53
N CYS A 324 17.53 -0.95 2.26
CA CYS A 324 16.24 -1.00 1.55
C CYS A 324 16.26 -1.86 0.28
N GLU A 325 15.09 -2.19 -0.23
CA GLU A 325 14.91 -2.71 -1.60
C GLU A 325 14.10 -1.71 -2.43
N PHE A 326 14.38 -1.63 -3.73
CA PHE A 326 13.51 -0.95 -4.70
C PHE A 326 12.82 -1.95 -5.63
N TRP A 327 11.67 -1.60 -6.17
CA TRP A 327 10.89 -2.48 -7.04
C TRP A 327 11.07 -2.14 -8.53
N GLU A 328 11.42 -3.15 -9.33
CA GLU A 328 11.37 -3.15 -10.80
C GLU A 328 11.06 -4.56 -11.32
N ARG A 329 9.79 -4.91 -11.55
CA ARG A 329 9.36 -6.29 -11.91
C ARG A 329 9.83 -7.37 -10.91
N GLY A 330 10.17 -6.97 -9.70
CA GLY A 330 10.83 -7.75 -8.66
C GLY A 330 11.50 -6.79 -7.68
N TRP A 331 11.83 -7.27 -6.49
CA TRP A 331 12.62 -6.46 -5.55
C TRP A 331 14.10 -6.56 -5.88
N HIS A 332 14.83 -5.48 -5.66
CA HIS A 332 16.27 -5.35 -5.87
C HIS A 332 16.89 -4.65 -4.66
N GLU A 333 18.01 -5.17 -4.18
CA GLU A 333 18.75 -4.55 -3.07
C GLU A 333 19.18 -3.10 -3.41
N PHE A 334 19.09 -2.22 -2.42
CA PHE A 334 19.65 -0.87 -2.42
C PHE A 334 20.27 -0.56 -1.07
N ASP A 335 21.57 -0.31 -1.05
CA ASP A 335 22.29 0.08 0.15
C ASP A 335 23.37 1.13 -0.14
N GLU A 336 23.55 2.05 0.80
CA GLU A 336 24.64 3.02 0.84
C GLU A 336 25.37 2.87 2.17
N TRP A 337 26.69 2.89 2.12
CA TRP A 337 27.53 2.65 3.28
C TRP A 337 27.97 3.93 3.96
N TRP A 338 28.40 3.76 5.21
CA TRP A 338 28.68 4.85 6.12
C TRP A 338 29.67 5.87 5.53
N ALA A 339 29.35 7.15 5.74
CA ALA A 339 30.20 8.28 5.39
C ALA A 339 30.66 8.28 3.92
N ASP A 340 29.71 8.13 2.99
CA ASP A 340 29.98 8.13 1.53
C ASP A 340 30.96 7.02 1.12
N GLY A 341 30.85 5.87 1.79
CA GLY A 341 31.74 4.72 1.66
C GLY A 341 31.49 3.85 0.42
N GLY A 342 30.56 4.23 -0.45
CA GLY A 342 30.07 3.43 -1.56
C GLY A 342 28.77 2.70 -1.19
N GLY A 343 28.43 1.63 -1.90
CA GLY A 343 27.19 0.90 -1.64
C GLY A 343 27.06 -0.39 -2.42
N SER A 344 25.83 -0.91 -2.46
CA SER A 344 25.46 -2.11 -3.22
C SER A 344 24.10 -1.91 -3.88
N ILE A 345 24.01 -2.19 -5.18
CA ILE A 345 22.78 -2.12 -5.96
C ILE A 345 22.55 -3.48 -6.62
N ASP A 346 21.37 -4.06 -6.38
CA ASP A 346 20.91 -5.33 -6.95
C ASP A 346 21.84 -6.53 -6.66
N ASN A 347 22.35 -6.65 -5.43
CA ASN A 347 23.23 -7.75 -5.04
C ASN A 347 22.82 -8.41 -3.72
N PHE A 348 21.80 -9.27 -3.78
CA PHE A 348 21.32 -10.04 -2.62
C PHE A 348 22.37 -10.92 -1.92
N ASP A 349 23.51 -11.17 -2.55
CA ASP A 349 24.59 -11.95 -1.95
C ASP A 349 25.53 -11.10 -1.06
N GLU A 350 25.41 -9.76 -1.06
CA GLU A 350 26.36 -8.82 -0.45
C GLU A 350 26.66 -9.14 1.02
N TYR A 351 25.63 -9.28 1.85
CA TYR A 351 25.84 -9.48 3.28
C TYR A 351 26.18 -10.94 3.62
N ARG A 352 25.37 -11.90 3.15
CA ARG A 352 25.56 -13.32 3.51
C ARG A 352 26.88 -13.85 2.97
N TYR A 353 27.17 -13.58 1.70
CA TYR A 353 28.26 -14.22 0.97
C TYR A 353 29.42 -13.27 0.68
N GLY A 354 29.17 -11.97 0.52
CA GLY A 354 30.22 -10.95 0.39
C GLY A 354 30.87 -10.63 1.73
N TRP A 355 30.09 -10.25 2.74
CA TRP A 355 30.59 -9.90 4.08
C TRP A 355 30.74 -11.11 5.00
N HIS A 356 30.36 -12.29 4.53
CA HIS A 356 30.33 -13.53 5.31
C HIS A 356 29.47 -13.41 6.58
N LYS A 357 28.42 -12.59 6.52
CA LYS A 357 27.53 -12.35 7.66
C LYS A 357 26.67 -13.59 7.92
N ILE A 358 26.73 -14.09 9.14
CA ILE A 358 25.87 -15.19 9.56
C ILE A 358 24.54 -14.58 10.02
N MET A 359 23.51 -14.64 9.16
CA MET A 359 22.20 -14.03 9.37
C MET A 359 21.14 -15.04 9.78
N SER A 360 20.25 -14.62 10.68
CA SER A 360 19.16 -15.42 11.23
C SER A 360 17.91 -15.39 10.36
N ALA A 361 17.28 -14.23 10.24
CA ALA A 361 16.12 -13.98 9.40
C ALA A 361 16.07 -12.49 9.04
N LEU A 362 15.35 -12.17 7.97
CA LEU A 362 15.17 -10.83 7.48
C LEU A 362 13.69 -10.58 7.22
N PHE A 363 13.22 -9.38 7.52
CA PHE A 363 11.86 -8.97 7.23
C PHE A 363 11.80 -7.57 6.63
N ALA A 364 10.79 -7.35 5.81
CA ALA A 364 10.41 -6.04 5.29
C ALA A 364 9.27 -5.45 6.12
N LEU A 365 9.24 -4.12 6.31
CA LEU A 365 8.13 -3.42 6.97
C LEU A 365 7.19 -2.80 5.93
N LYS A 366 5.88 -2.96 6.17
CA LYS A 366 4.82 -2.22 5.45
C LYS A 366 4.40 -0.99 6.25
N GLY A 367 3.78 -0.03 5.56
CA GLY A 367 3.30 1.22 6.16
C GLY A 367 2.23 1.06 7.24
N ASP A 368 1.53 -0.08 7.27
CA ASP A 368 0.51 -0.45 8.26
C ASP A 368 1.12 -1.11 9.50
N SER A 369 2.42 -0.98 9.76
CA SER A 369 3.17 -1.68 10.82
C SER A 369 3.33 -3.19 10.66
N SER A 370 2.76 -3.86 9.66
CA SER A 370 2.95 -5.30 9.51
C SER A 370 4.26 -5.64 8.82
N ILE A 371 4.69 -6.91 8.93
CA ILE A 371 5.95 -7.38 8.34
C ILE A 371 5.75 -8.55 7.37
N TYR A 372 6.71 -8.77 6.48
CA TYR A 372 6.81 -10.01 5.70
C TYR A 372 8.25 -10.50 5.57
N ASP A 373 8.41 -11.83 5.50
CA ASP A 373 9.70 -12.50 5.46
C ASP A 373 10.39 -12.31 4.09
N VAL A 374 11.60 -11.73 4.11
CA VAL A 374 12.47 -11.50 2.94
C VAL A 374 13.79 -12.26 3.05
N THR A 375 13.92 -13.12 4.06
CA THR A 375 15.04 -14.08 4.18
C THR A 375 15.31 -14.81 2.86
N PRO A 376 14.29 -15.21 2.07
CA PRO A 376 14.54 -15.91 0.82
C PRO A 376 15.28 -15.12 -0.25
N HIS A 377 15.28 -13.79 -0.20
CA HIS A 377 16.01 -12.93 -1.13
C HIS A 377 17.53 -13.06 -0.89
N TYR A 378 17.97 -12.98 0.37
CA TYR A 378 19.38 -12.84 0.77
C TYR A 378 20.09 -14.15 1.14
N MET A 379 19.36 -15.25 1.32
CA MET A 379 19.95 -16.54 1.68
C MET A 379 19.49 -17.61 0.72
N ARG A 380 20.41 -18.35 0.10
CA ARG A 380 20.07 -19.45 -0.82
C ARG A 380 19.38 -20.58 -0.05
N GLU A 381 18.55 -21.37 -0.74
CA GLU A 381 17.85 -22.55 -0.18
C GLU A 381 18.81 -23.53 0.53
N GLY A 382 20.09 -23.54 0.13
CA GLY A 382 21.15 -24.32 0.76
C GLY A 382 21.46 -23.96 2.21
N ASP A 383 21.31 -22.69 2.54
CA ASP A 383 21.82 -22.04 3.76
C ASP A 383 20.69 -21.56 4.67
N ARG A 384 19.45 -21.96 4.39
CA ARG A 384 18.26 -21.69 5.21
C ARG A 384 17.43 -22.97 5.41
N GLY A 385 16.61 -22.98 6.46
CA GLY A 385 15.61 -24.02 6.75
C GLY A 385 14.22 -23.41 6.90
N ASP A 386 13.21 -24.17 6.50
CA ASP A 386 11.79 -23.85 6.60
C ASP A 386 11.22 -24.44 7.90
N ILE A 387 10.73 -23.57 8.78
CA ILE A 387 10.20 -23.94 10.09
C ILE A 387 8.72 -23.68 10.12
N GLU A 388 7.94 -24.74 10.29
CA GLU A 388 6.51 -24.66 10.54
C GLU A 388 6.27 -24.81 12.05
N VAL A 389 5.62 -23.82 12.65
CA VAL A 389 5.19 -23.88 14.04
C VAL A 389 3.69 -24.15 14.05
N ALA A 390 3.28 -25.23 14.71
CA ALA A 390 1.89 -25.62 14.87
C ALA A 390 1.49 -25.55 16.34
N VAL A 391 0.47 -24.76 16.65
CA VAL A 391 -0.05 -24.56 18.00
C VAL A 391 -1.44 -25.15 18.10
N SER A 392 -1.62 -26.00 19.10
CA SER A 392 -2.89 -26.67 19.39
C SER A 392 -3.30 -26.48 20.85
N ASP A 393 -4.58 -26.67 21.16
CA ASP A 393 -5.06 -26.70 22.53
C ASP A 393 -4.87 -28.09 23.16
N ILE A 394 -5.22 -28.23 24.44
CA ILE A 394 -5.16 -29.50 25.17
C ILE A 394 -6.08 -30.61 24.59
N PHE A 395 -7.00 -30.27 23.69
CA PHE A 395 -7.91 -31.19 23.01
C PHE A 395 -7.48 -31.48 21.56
N GLY A 396 -6.37 -30.87 21.10
CA GLY A 396 -5.82 -31.05 19.76
C GLY A 396 -6.44 -30.14 18.69
N ASN A 397 -7.27 -29.16 19.05
CA ASN A 397 -7.79 -28.17 18.11
C ASN A 397 -6.70 -27.14 17.78
N PRO A 398 -6.69 -26.57 16.55
CA PRO A 398 -5.77 -25.48 16.20
C PRO A 398 -6.03 -24.22 17.04
N VAL A 399 -4.97 -23.48 17.36
CA VAL A 399 -5.06 -22.21 18.11
C VAL A 399 -4.53 -21.07 17.26
N ASP A 400 -5.45 -20.20 16.83
CA ASP A 400 -5.15 -19.01 16.04
C ASP A 400 -4.81 -17.79 16.92
N GLY A 401 -4.08 -16.84 16.33
CA GLY A 401 -3.69 -15.57 16.95
C GLY A 401 -2.56 -15.66 17.96
N VAL A 402 -1.74 -16.71 17.92
CA VAL A 402 -0.55 -16.83 18.77
C VAL A 402 0.63 -16.18 18.05
N ARG A 403 1.25 -15.18 18.68
CA ARG A 403 2.51 -14.63 18.19
C ARG A 403 3.65 -15.58 18.50
N VAL A 404 4.40 -15.94 17.48
CA VAL A 404 5.61 -16.73 17.55
C VAL A 404 6.79 -15.82 17.22
N THR A 405 7.61 -15.52 18.22
CA THR A 405 8.81 -14.68 18.05
C THR A 405 10.05 -15.56 18.03
N VAL A 406 10.92 -15.34 17.05
CA VAL A 406 12.18 -16.06 16.87
C VAL A 406 13.34 -15.14 17.23
N PHE A 407 14.24 -15.63 18.09
CA PHE A 407 15.45 -14.92 18.48
C PHE A 407 16.69 -15.63 17.93
N GLY A 408 17.53 -14.85 17.20
CA GLY A 408 18.83 -15.25 16.68
C GLY A 408 19.99 -14.90 17.61
N SER A 409 21.24 -15.10 17.15
CA SER A 409 22.42 -15.01 18.03
C SER A 409 23.66 -14.36 17.40
N TRP A 410 23.62 -13.04 17.23
CA TRP A 410 24.76 -12.27 16.71
C TRP A 410 26.06 -12.38 17.54
N LYS A 411 25.99 -12.31 18.87
CA LYS A 411 27.19 -12.38 19.75
C LYS A 411 27.70 -13.80 20.02
N ALA A 412 27.00 -14.84 19.58
CA ALA A 412 27.39 -16.22 19.88
C ALA A 412 28.62 -16.68 19.07
N ASN A 413 28.86 -16.11 17.89
CA ASN A 413 30.03 -16.42 17.07
C ASN A 413 31.32 -15.82 17.64
N ASN A 414 31.29 -14.59 18.16
CA ASN A 414 32.41 -14.02 18.91
C ASN A 414 32.84 -14.89 20.11
N PHE A 415 31.89 -15.58 20.74
CA PHE A 415 32.19 -16.55 21.79
C PHE A 415 32.78 -17.84 21.21
N LYS A 416 32.20 -18.39 20.13
CA LYS A 416 32.74 -19.57 19.43
C LYS A 416 34.16 -19.36 18.93
N ASP A 417 34.46 -18.23 18.31
CA ASP A 417 35.81 -17.91 17.82
C ASP A 417 36.80 -17.80 18.97
N LYS A 418 36.42 -17.15 20.07
CA LYS A 418 37.22 -17.13 21.30
C LYS A 418 37.47 -18.54 21.86
N VAL A 419 36.50 -19.45 21.78
CA VAL A 419 36.65 -20.86 22.22
C VAL A 419 37.55 -21.65 21.26
N TRP A 420 37.37 -21.47 19.96
CA TRP A 420 38.20 -22.11 18.93
C TRP A 420 39.66 -21.69 19.06
N ASP A 421 39.91 -20.38 19.13
CA ASP A 421 41.27 -19.83 19.24
C ASP A 421 41.95 -20.31 20.51
N LYS A 422 41.23 -20.41 21.64
CA LYS A 422 41.75 -20.93 22.91
C LYS A 422 41.93 -22.44 22.95
N THR A 423 41.27 -23.21 22.10
CA THR A 423 41.36 -24.68 22.11
C THR A 423 42.13 -25.20 20.91
N VAL A 424 41.47 -25.23 19.75
CA VAL A 424 42.02 -25.77 18.50
C VAL A 424 43.11 -24.87 17.94
N GLY A 425 42.93 -23.54 18.01
CA GLY A 425 43.93 -22.56 17.59
C GLY A 425 45.23 -22.64 18.39
N GLU A 426 45.13 -22.77 19.71
CA GLU A 426 46.30 -22.91 20.57
C GLU A 426 47.07 -24.21 20.30
N ILE A 427 46.37 -25.34 20.08
CA ILE A 427 46.99 -26.61 19.69
C ILE A 427 47.63 -26.49 18.30
N TRP A 428 46.93 -25.90 17.33
CA TRP A 428 47.43 -25.67 15.98
C TRP A 428 48.72 -24.85 15.99
N SER A 429 48.79 -23.80 16.82
CA SER A 429 49.98 -22.94 16.95
C SER A 429 51.23 -23.66 17.44
N LYS A 430 51.07 -24.78 18.15
CA LYS A 430 52.16 -25.60 18.72
C LYS A 430 52.66 -26.69 17.76
N LEU A 431 52.05 -26.86 16.59
CA LEU A 431 52.46 -27.87 15.60
C LEU A 431 53.66 -27.39 14.74
N PRO A 432 54.52 -28.31 14.25
CA PRO A 432 55.67 -27.96 13.40
C PRO A 432 55.27 -27.24 12.10
N ASP A 433 56.09 -26.30 11.64
CA ASP A 433 55.82 -25.44 10.48
C ASP A 433 55.53 -26.23 9.20
N ALA A 434 56.35 -27.25 8.90
CA ALA A 434 56.15 -28.11 7.73
C ALA A 434 54.82 -28.89 7.75
N PHE A 435 54.27 -29.15 8.95
CA PHE A 435 52.96 -29.79 9.09
C PHE A 435 51.84 -28.76 8.90
N ARG A 436 51.98 -27.56 9.47
CA ARG A 436 51.02 -26.47 9.29
C ARG A 436 50.92 -26.06 7.83
N GLU A 437 52.02 -25.86 7.12
CA GLU A 437 52.02 -25.54 5.69
C GLU A 437 51.28 -26.61 4.85
N LYS A 438 51.52 -27.89 5.13
CA LYS A 438 50.88 -29.00 4.41
C LYS A 438 49.37 -29.08 4.64
N TRP A 439 48.89 -28.71 5.83
CA TRP A 439 47.50 -28.89 6.25
C TRP A 439 46.73 -27.58 6.46
N GLN A 440 47.33 -26.44 6.10
CA GLN A 440 46.74 -25.11 6.32
C GLN A 440 45.37 -24.97 5.64
N GLU A 441 45.23 -25.49 4.42
CA GLU A 441 43.97 -25.45 3.67
C GLU A 441 42.86 -26.25 4.39
N ASN A 442 43.19 -27.43 4.92
CA ASN A 442 42.23 -28.26 5.65
C ASN A 442 41.89 -27.68 7.02
N TYR A 443 42.85 -27.07 7.72
CA TYR A 443 42.58 -26.33 8.95
C TYR A 443 41.67 -25.13 8.71
N THR A 444 41.91 -24.40 7.61
CA THR A 444 41.09 -23.25 7.21
C THR A 444 39.66 -23.71 6.89
N LYS A 445 39.48 -24.74 6.07
CA LYS A 445 38.17 -25.36 5.79
C LYS A 445 37.47 -25.87 7.05
N MET A 446 38.22 -26.43 8.00
CA MET A 446 37.65 -26.92 9.27
C MET A 446 37.23 -25.77 10.18
N ARG A 447 38.02 -24.68 10.23
CA ARG A 447 37.68 -23.46 10.98
C ARG A 447 36.45 -22.77 10.38
N GLU A 448 36.40 -22.63 9.05
CA GLU A 448 35.23 -22.12 8.31
C GLU A 448 34.01 -22.99 8.60
N TRP A 449 34.14 -24.32 8.48
CA TRP A 449 33.07 -25.25 8.84
C TRP A 449 32.60 -25.07 10.29
N TYR A 450 33.52 -24.91 11.25
CA TYR A 450 33.16 -24.72 12.66
C TYR A 450 32.47 -23.36 12.89
N HIS A 451 33.01 -22.30 12.30
CA HIS A 451 32.48 -20.95 12.40
C HIS A 451 31.08 -20.85 11.81
N GLU A 452 30.84 -21.44 10.63
CA GLU A 452 29.56 -21.35 9.93
C GLU A 452 28.52 -22.38 10.38
N ARG A 453 28.94 -23.61 10.74
CA ARG A 453 28.00 -24.75 10.86
C ARG A 453 27.81 -25.28 12.28
N VAL A 454 28.62 -24.84 13.26
CA VAL A 454 28.42 -25.23 14.66
C VAL A 454 27.57 -24.17 15.36
N PRO A 455 26.44 -24.51 16.00
CA PRO A 455 25.57 -23.52 16.61
C PRO A 455 26.22 -22.87 17.84
N GLY A 456 26.08 -21.55 17.96
CA GLY A 456 26.49 -20.79 19.14
C GLY A 456 25.43 -20.81 20.25
N ILE A 457 25.84 -20.48 21.50
CA ILE A 457 24.93 -20.33 22.65
C ILE A 457 24.44 -18.89 22.70
N VAL A 458 23.13 -18.66 22.80
CA VAL A 458 22.47 -17.34 22.81
C VAL A 458 22.80 -16.60 24.13
N PRO A 459 23.62 -15.52 24.13
CA PRO A 459 23.91 -14.76 25.34
C PRO A 459 23.06 -13.48 25.46
N TRP A 460 22.39 -13.07 24.37
CA TRP A 460 21.60 -11.85 24.21
C TRP A 460 20.40 -12.15 23.30
N VAL A 461 19.24 -11.56 23.59
CA VAL A 461 17.93 -11.99 23.07
C VAL A 461 17.25 -10.81 22.37
N VAL A 462 17.65 -10.53 21.12
CA VAL A 462 16.99 -9.55 20.22
C VAL A 462 16.10 -10.33 19.24
N PRO A 463 14.82 -9.96 19.09
CA PRO A 463 13.94 -10.59 18.09
C PRO A 463 14.54 -10.48 16.68
N SER A 464 14.68 -11.63 16.00
CA SER A 464 15.10 -11.67 14.59
C SER A 464 13.92 -11.51 13.64
N ILE A 465 12.81 -12.19 13.94
CA ILE A 465 11.56 -12.16 13.16
C ILE A 465 10.41 -12.70 14.02
N TRP A 466 9.17 -12.36 13.69
CA TRP A 466 7.97 -12.92 14.31
C TRP A 466 6.89 -13.17 13.27
N ASN A 467 5.92 -14.01 13.62
CA ASN A 467 4.75 -14.31 12.79
C ASN A 467 3.60 -14.78 13.70
N TYR A 468 2.38 -14.90 13.16
CA TYR A 468 1.18 -15.24 13.91
C TYR A 468 0.53 -16.51 13.37
N THR A 469 0.01 -17.36 14.26
CA THR A 469 -0.73 -18.55 13.83
C THR A 469 -2.07 -18.16 13.22
N GLY A 470 -2.38 -18.67 12.03
CA GLY A 470 -3.68 -18.46 11.39
C GLY A 470 -4.75 -19.47 11.84
N VAL A 471 -5.81 -19.62 11.03
CA VAL A 471 -7.00 -20.45 11.35
C VAL A 471 -6.65 -21.92 11.60
N ASP A 472 -5.62 -22.42 10.92
CA ASP A 472 -5.12 -23.79 11.07
C ASP A 472 -4.16 -23.97 12.26
N GLY A 473 -3.94 -22.90 13.04
CA GLY A 473 -3.05 -22.88 14.19
C GLY A 473 -1.58 -22.91 13.79
N ARG A 474 -1.22 -22.48 12.57
CA ARG A 474 0.15 -22.57 12.06
C ARG A 474 0.70 -21.25 11.57
N CYS A 475 2.02 -21.13 11.65
CA CYS A 475 2.80 -20.09 10.98
C CYS A 475 4.13 -20.68 10.51
N ALA A 476 4.82 -19.98 9.60
CA ALA A 476 6.07 -20.43 9.01
C ALA A 476 7.16 -19.34 9.04
N PHE A 477 8.41 -19.79 9.02
CA PHE A 477 9.61 -18.95 9.00
C PHE A 477 10.68 -19.56 8.11
N HIS A 478 11.46 -18.72 7.43
CA HIS A 478 12.70 -19.11 6.78
C HIS A 478 13.86 -18.65 7.66
N LEU A 479 14.65 -19.59 8.19
CA LEU A 479 15.72 -19.30 9.14
C LEU A 479 17.08 -19.75 8.61
N GLY A 480 18.11 -18.90 8.76
CA GLY A 480 19.47 -19.17 8.33
C GLY A 480 20.11 -20.35 9.06
N ALA A 481 21.01 -21.05 8.38
CA ALA A 481 21.80 -22.14 8.94
C ALA A 481 22.95 -21.62 9.81
N GLY A 482 23.28 -22.38 10.86
CA GLY A 482 24.42 -22.10 11.75
C GLY A 482 24.07 -21.47 13.11
N HIS A 483 22.79 -21.30 13.44
CA HIS A 483 22.34 -20.65 14.67
C HIS A 483 21.49 -21.57 15.58
N SER A 484 21.59 -21.36 16.89
CA SER A 484 20.54 -21.78 17.83
C SER A 484 19.41 -20.74 17.83
N TYR A 485 18.16 -21.19 17.91
CA TYR A 485 16.99 -20.33 17.90
C TYR A 485 16.16 -20.51 19.18
N LEU A 486 15.75 -19.40 19.78
CA LEU A 486 14.76 -19.40 20.85
C LEU A 486 13.40 -19.01 20.25
N PHE A 487 12.37 -19.83 20.50
CA PHE A 487 11.00 -19.55 20.12
C PHE A 487 10.21 -19.14 21.36
N LEU A 488 9.59 -17.97 21.29
CA LEU A 488 8.70 -17.45 22.31
C LEU A 488 7.29 -17.40 21.76
N LEU A 489 6.36 -18.08 22.42
CA LEU A 489 4.95 -18.06 22.10
C LEU A 489 4.22 -17.15 23.07
N GLN A 490 3.54 -16.15 22.54
CA GLN A 490 2.77 -15.18 23.29
C GLN A 490 1.33 -15.16 22.79
N LYS A 491 0.39 -15.15 23.73
CA LYS A 491 -1.04 -15.17 23.45
C LYS A 491 -1.78 -14.29 24.46
N ASP A 492 -2.72 -13.49 23.96
CA ASP A 492 -3.56 -12.58 24.74
C ASP A 492 -2.69 -11.70 25.65
N GLU A 493 -1.96 -10.76 25.06
CA GLU A 493 -1.02 -9.86 25.76
C GLU A 493 -1.67 -9.16 26.98
N VAL A 494 -0.95 -9.10 28.09
CA VAL A 494 -1.40 -8.48 29.36
C VAL A 494 -0.45 -7.39 29.84
N ILE A 495 0.86 -7.61 29.72
CA ILE A 495 1.89 -6.68 30.15
C ILE A 495 2.93 -6.56 29.04
N TYR A 496 3.31 -5.34 28.70
CA TYR A 496 4.34 -5.05 27.71
C TYR A 496 5.53 -4.35 28.38
N TYR A 497 6.75 -4.85 28.16
CA TYR A 497 8.02 -4.29 28.64
C TYR A 497 9.16 -4.70 27.68
N GLU A 498 9.67 -3.74 26.92
CA GLU A 498 10.52 -3.97 25.74
C GLU A 498 11.78 -4.85 25.97
N PRO A 499 12.17 -5.71 25.01
CA PRO A 499 11.43 -6.18 23.81
C PRO A 499 10.46 -7.34 24.13
N TYR A 500 9.97 -7.40 25.36
CA TYR A 500 9.21 -8.51 25.88
C TYR A 500 7.74 -8.14 26.07
N SER A 501 6.86 -9.10 25.85
CA SER A 501 5.51 -9.00 26.37
C SER A 501 5.13 -10.30 27.06
N ILE A 502 4.23 -10.19 28.02
CA ILE A 502 3.69 -11.29 28.79
C ILE A 502 2.23 -11.41 28.38
N GLY A 503 1.91 -12.45 27.63
CA GLY A 503 0.54 -12.90 27.38
C GLY A 503 -0.06 -13.68 28.56
N LYS A 504 -1.38 -13.85 28.55
CA LYS A 504 -2.11 -14.69 29.52
C LYS A 504 -1.65 -16.15 29.49
N SER A 505 -1.14 -16.61 28.35
CA SER A 505 -0.60 -17.97 28.16
C SER A 505 0.72 -17.89 27.40
N ASN A 506 1.85 -17.82 28.11
CA ASN A 506 3.18 -17.83 27.49
C ASN A 506 3.78 -19.24 27.53
N ALA A 507 4.45 -19.61 26.45
CA ALA A 507 5.31 -20.79 26.41
C ALA A 507 6.68 -20.40 25.84
N ILE A 508 7.74 -20.80 26.54
CA ILE A 508 9.13 -20.53 26.12
C ILE A 508 9.74 -21.86 25.70
N HIS A 509 10.33 -21.90 24.50
CA HIS A 509 10.98 -23.11 24.01
C HIS A 509 12.30 -22.80 23.32
N TYR A 510 13.37 -23.37 23.87
CA TYR A 510 14.71 -23.26 23.32
C TYR A 510 15.00 -24.41 22.36
N MET A 511 15.36 -24.10 21.11
CA MET A 511 15.73 -25.10 20.10
C MET A 511 17.15 -24.84 19.61
N ALA A 512 18.07 -25.74 19.93
CA ALA A 512 19.40 -25.75 19.31
C ALA A 512 19.28 -26.41 17.93
N THR A 513 19.34 -25.63 16.85
CA THR A 513 19.19 -26.16 15.49
C THR A 513 20.49 -26.12 14.72
N ILE A 514 20.76 -27.21 14.00
CA ILE A 514 21.74 -27.28 12.92
C ILE A 514 20.93 -27.73 11.72
N PHE A 515 21.04 -27.04 10.58
CA PHE A 515 20.42 -27.48 9.33
C PHE A 515 21.47 -28.09 8.37
N PRO A 516 21.99 -29.33 8.54
CA PRO A 516 22.52 -30.08 7.41
C PRO A 516 21.35 -30.67 6.62
N ASN A 517 21.51 -30.76 5.29
CA ASN A 517 20.55 -31.08 4.21
C ASN A 517 19.37 -32.05 4.48
N GLY A 518 19.36 -32.86 5.55
CA GLY A 518 18.24 -33.72 5.95
C GLY A 518 17.26 -33.13 6.98
N THR A 519 17.49 -31.93 7.51
CA THR A 519 16.69 -31.29 8.59
C THR A 519 16.08 -29.95 8.20
N ARG A 520 16.09 -29.59 6.92
CA ARG A 520 15.66 -28.26 6.44
C ARG A 520 14.19 -27.96 6.66
N ASN A 521 13.33 -28.98 6.82
CA ASN A 521 11.92 -28.81 7.14
C ASN A 521 11.67 -29.29 8.56
N ILE A 522 11.42 -28.37 9.49
CA ILE A 522 11.12 -28.71 10.90
C ILE A 522 9.70 -28.29 11.23
N ARG A 523 8.92 -29.23 11.78
CA ARG A 523 7.63 -28.94 12.39
C ARG A 523 7.77 -28.96 13.91
N ILE A 524 7.51 -27.82 14.54
CA ILE A 524 7.47 -27.70 16.01
C ILE A 524 6.01 -27.68 16.45
N LYS A 525 5.67 -28.49 17.46
CA LYS A 525 4.30 -28.54 17.99
C LYS A 525 4.25 -27.99 19.41
N PHE A 526 3.31 -27.08 19.64
CA PHE A 526 3.02 -26.52 20.95
C PHE A 526 1.59 -26.84 21.38
N VAL A 527 1.42 -27.03 22.68
CA VAL A 527 0.11 -27.24 23.32
C VAL A 527 -0.12 -26.12 24.32
N LEU A 528 -1.17 -25.34 24.13
CA LEU A 528 -1.59 -24.26 25.03
C LEU A 528 -2.89 -24.63 25.77
N PRO A 529 -3.12 -24.10 26.99
CA PRO A 529 -4.34 -24.35 27.76
C PRO A 529 -5.55 -23.53 27.24
N ASP A 530 -5.81 -23.51 25.93
CA ASP A 530 -6.93 -22.79 25.29
C ASP A 530 -8.06 -23.75 24.89
N GLY A 531 -8.50 -24.57 25.84
CA GLY A 531 -9.36 -25.72 25.56
C GLY A 531 -10.72 -25.36 24.93
N MET A 532 -10.97 -25.89 23.74
CA MET A 532 -12.30 -25.91 23.10
C MET A 532 -12.87 -27.32 22.95
N PRO A 533 -14.20 -27.48 22.95
CA PRO A 533 -14.82 -28.72 22.51
C PRO A 533 -14.32 -29.10 21.12
N SER A 534 -13.94 -30.36 20.92
CA SER A 534 -13.43 -30.84 19.63
C SER A 534 -14.40 -30.53 18.49
N ILE A 535 -13.89 -30.03 17.36
CA ILE A 535 -14.67 -29.91 16.12
C ILE A 535 -15.07 -31.32 15.69
N LYS A 536 -16.34 -31.70 15.89
CA LYS A 536 -16.85 -32.97 15.37
C LYS A 536 -17.00 -32.84 13.85
N LYS A 537 -16.57 -33.86 13.12
CA LYS A 537 -16.93 -33.97 11.70
C LYS A 537 -18.43 -34.16 11.60
N GLU A 538 -19.07 -33.35 10.77
CA GLU A 538 -20.50 -33.48 10.50
C GLU A 538 -20.79 -34.78 9.74
N HIS A 539 -22.03 -35.27 9.87
CA HIS A 539 -22.44 -36.48 9.20
C HIS A 539 -22.73 -36.18 7.72
N VAL A 540 -21.82 -36.61 6.84
CA VAL A 540 -21.97 -36.40 5.40
C VAL A 540 -22.86 -37.48 4.81
N VAL A 541 -24.00 -37.09 4.27
CA VAL A 541 -24.96 -37.98 3.59
C VAL A 541 -24.91 -37.78 2.08
N GLN A 542 -25.37 -38.77 1.32
CA GLN A 542 -25.43 -38.63 -0.14
C GLN A 542 -26.43 -37.52 -0.52
N PRO A 543 -26.06 -36.62 -1.47
CA PRO A 543 -27.00 -35.67 -2.01
C PRO A 543 -28.15 -36.42 -2.72
N PRO A 544 -29.35 -35.83 -2.81
CA PRO A 544 -30.43 -36.43 -3.59
C PRO A 544 -30.03 -36.58 -5.07
N ASP A 545 -30.18 -37.78 -5.62
CA ASP A 545 -29.87 -38.09 -7.01
C ASP A 545 -30.93 -37.49 -7.94
N GLU A 546 -30.49 -36.65 -8.88
CA GLU A 546 -31.28 -35.89 -9.89
C GLU A 546 -31.93 -34.58 -9.41
N GLY A 547 -31.83 -33.53 -10.24
CA GLY A 547 -32.32 -32.19 -9.89
C GLY A 547 -32.50 -31.25 -11.10
N ASP A 548 -33.44 -30.31 -10.94
CA ASP A 548 -33.82 -29.29 -11.92
C ASP A 548 -32.80 -28.13 -12.05
N TYR A 549 -31.89 -28.04 -11.07
CA TYR A 549 -30.89 -26.99 -10.95
C TYR A 549 -29.50 -27.61 -10.73
N LEU A 550 -28.49 -27.07 -11.41
CA LEU A 550 -27.08 -27.36 -11.16
C LEU A 550 -26.45 -26.17 -10.45
N CYS A 551 -25.84 -26.42 -9.28
CA CYS A 551 -25.06 -25.44 -8.55
C CYS A 551 -23.57 -25.75 -8.72
N ARG A 552 -22.80 -24.79 -9.22
CA ARG A 552 -21.33 -24.85 -9.23
C ARG A 552 -20.82 -23.76 -8.30
N ILE A 553 -19.98 -24.14 -7.35
CA ILE A 553 -19.39 -23.23 -6.38
C ILE A 553 -17.88 -23.40 -6.41
N SER A 554 -17.17 -22.28 -6.42
CA SER A 554 -15.75 -22.22 -6.08
C SER A 554 -15.54 -21.13 -5.05
N PHE A 555 -14.60 -21.34 -4.14
CA PHE A 555 -14.19 -20.31 -3.20
C PHE A 555 -12.71 -20.36 -2.92
N LYS A 556 -12.15 -19.19 -2.60
CA LYS A 556 -10.79 -19.02 -2.10
C LYS A 556 -10.82 -18.07 -0.91
N THR A 557 -10.05 -18.37 0.11
CA THR A 557 -9.97 -17.55 1.32
C THR A 557 -8.62 -16.89 1.48
N SER A 558 -8.61 -15.73 2.13
CA SER A 558 -7.48 -15.13 2.82
C SER A 558 -7.91 -14.81 4.25
N ALA A 559 -6.97 -14.46 5.12
CA ALA A 559 -7.26 -14.22 6.52
C ALA A 559 -6.28 -13.24 7.13
N TYR A 560 -6.77 -12.42 8.05
CA TYR A 560 -5.93 -11.44 8.73
C TYR A 560 -6.25 -11.34 10.22
N GLN A 561 -5.30 -10.75 10.93
CA GLN A 561 -5.42 -10.40 12.34
C GLN A 561 -4.93 -8.97 12.53
N ILE A 562 -5.56 -8.26 13.47
CA ILE A 562 -5.09 -6.93 13.91
C ILE A 562 -4.13 -7.17 15.08
N GLN A 563 -2.85 -6.89 14.86
CA GLN A 563 -1.78 -7.25 15.78
C GLN A 563 -0.79 -6.09 15.96
N ARG A 564 -0.18 -6.02 17.15
CA ARG A 564 0.84 -5.02 17.44
C ARG A 564 2.19 -5.46 16.90
N ASN A 565 2.91 -4.53 16.25
CA ASN A 565 4.32 -4.72 15.89
C ASN A 565 5.21 -4.65 17.15
N ILE A 566 6.17 -5.57 17.27
CA ILE A 566 7.02 -5.66 18.46
C ILE A 566 8.06 -4.52 18.56
N TRP A 567 8.31 -3.81 17.46
CA TRP A 567 9.29 -2.74 17.28
C TRP A 567 8.64 -1.38 16.95
N ASP A 568 7.36 -1.19 17.26
CA ASP A 568 6.71 0.14 17.18
C ASP A 568 6.83 0.86 18.53
N TRP A 569 7.71 1.86 18.59
CA TRP A 569 8.17 2.55 19.79
C TRP A 569 8.55 4.00 19.50
N GLU A 570 8.38 4.87 20.49
CA GLU A 570 8.77 6.27 20.49
C GLU A 570 9.22 6.67 21.91
N ASP A 571 10.40 7.27 22.06
CA ASP A 571 10.93 7.78 23.33
C ASP A 571 10.88 6.81 24.53
N GLY A 572 11.06 5.50 24.26
CA GLY A 572 11.03 4.45 25.28
C GLY A 572 9.62 4.02 25.72
N VAL A 573 8.59 4.41 24.97
CA VAL A 573 7.20 3.98 25.14
C VAL A 573 6.77 3.19 23.90
N ALA A 574 6.14 2.03 24.11
CA ALA A 574 5.58 1.25 23.02
C ALA A 574 4.38 1.99 22.43
N LYS A 575 4.35 2.12 21.10
CA LYS A 575 3.17 2.67 20.45
C LYS A 575 1.99 1.69 20.63
N GLU A 576 0.79 2.22 20.70
CA GLU A 576 -0.45 1.43 20.74
C GLU A 576 -0.96 1.14 19.33
N ASP A 577 -0.05 1.07 18.36
CA ASP A 577 -0.34 0.94 16.94
C ASP A 577 -0.60 -0.54 16.61
N TYR A 578 -1.66 -0.79 15.85
CA TYR A 578 -2.00 -2.14 15.39
C TYR A 578 -1.99 -2.21 13.86
N GLY A 579 -1.21 -3.16 13.36
CA GLY A 579 -1.13 -3.48 11.95
C GLY A 579 -1.98 -4.66 11.55
N ARG A 580 -2.19 -4.80 10.24
CA ARG A 580 -2.99 -5.87 9.64
C ARG A 580 -2.08 -6.97 9.13
N GLU A 581 -1.94 -8.02 9.94
CA GLU A 581 -1.09 -9.18 9.65
C GLU A 581 -1.87 -10.23 8.85
N GLU A 582 -1.35 -10.58 7.67
CA GLU A 582 -1.89 -11.68 6.86
C GLU A 582 -1.45 -13.02 7.45
N VAL A 583 -2.40 -13.95 7.59
CA VAL A 583 -2.17 -15.26 8.21
C VAL A 583 -2.79 -16.38 7.37
N SER A 584 -2.46 -17.63 7.71
CA SER A 584 -3.08 -18.79 7.06
C SER A 584 -4.60 -18.80 7.26
N SER A 585 -5.33 -19.00 6.18
CA SER A 585 -6.80 -19.05 6.17
C SER A 585 -7.31 -20.47 6.05
N ALA A 586 -8.50 -20.70 6.58
CA ALA A 586 -9.34 -21.86 6.29
C ALA A 586 -10.78 -21.50 6.61
N ILE A 587 -11.74 -22.15 5.94
CA ILE A 587 -13.16 -21.99 6.25
C ILE A 587 -13.82 -23.36 6.32
N LYS A 588 -14.75 -23.53 7.26
CA LYS A 588 -15.63 -24.70 7.30
C LYS A 588 -16.80 -24.43 6.37
N PHE A 589 -16.82 -25.11 5.24
CA PHE A 589 -17.87 -25.03 4.24
C PHE A 589 -18.72 -26.29 4.24
N PHE A 590 -20.04 -26.15 4.21
CA PHE A 590 -20.95 -27.28 4.06
C PHE A 590 -22.26 -26.91 3.38
N VAL A 591 -22.93 -27.92 2.82
CA VAL A 591 -24.22 -27.77 2.13
C VAL A 591 -25.31 -28.53 2.88
N VAL A 592 -26.42 -27.86 3.20
CA VAL A 592 -27.55 -28.42 3.95
C VAL A 592 -28.88 -28.01 3.33
N ASP A 593 -29.93 -28.81 3.56
CA ASP A 593 -31.31 -28.37 3.31
C ASP A 593 -31.84 -27.49 4.46
N GLU A 594 -33.07 -27.01 4.31
CA GLU A 594 -33.73 -26.14 5.29
C GLU A 594 -33.87 -26.79 6.68
N GLU A 595 -34.24 -28.07 6.77
CA GLU A 595 -34.38 -28.76 8.06
C GLU A 595 -33.04 -28.87 8.79
N ASN A 596 -31.98 -29.24 8.07
CA ASN A 596 -30.64 -29.36 8.64
C ASN A 596 -29.99 -28.01 8.91
N PHE A 597 -30.35 -26.96 8.14
CA PHE A 597 -29.96 -25.60 8.44
C PHE A 597 -30.54 -25.13 9.78
N GLU A 598 -31.81 -25.43 10.08
CA GLU A 598 -32.39 -25.11 11.39
C GLU A 598 -31.70 -25.85 12.54
N LYS A 599 -31.42 -27.15 12.36
CA LYS A 599 -30.64 -27.92 13.34
C LYS A 599 -29.27 -27.30 13.58
N TYR A 600 -28.59 -26.85 12.52
CA TYR A 600 -27.32 -26.13 12.60
C TYR A 600 -27.46 -24.84 13.43
N ARG A 601 -28.45 -23.99 13.13
CA ARG A 601 -28.69 -22.74 13.88
C ARG A 601 -28.98 -22.98 15.36
N GLU A 602 -29.61 -24.11 15.69
CA GLU A 602 -29.91 -24.51 17.08
C GLU A 602 -28.72 -25.21 17.78
N GLY A 603 -27.58 -25.41 17.10
CA GLY A 603 -26.42 -26.13 17.64
C GLY A 603 -26.67 -27.63 17.85
N LYS A 604 -27.67 -28.20 17.16
CA LYS A 604 -27.99 -29.64 17.18
C LYS A 604 -27.16 -30.39 16.14
N VAL A 605 -27.15 -31.72 16.25
CA VAL A 605 -26.55 -32.59 15.22
C VAL A 605 -27.38 -32.50 13.93
N PHE A 606 -26.72 -32.32 12.79
CA PHE A 606 -27.35 -32.22 11.48
C PHE A 606 -26.60 -33.06 10.43
N ASP A 607 -27.29 -33.38 9.34
CA ASP A 607 -26.71 -34.03 8.17
C ASP A 607 -26.35 -32.99 7.12
N CYS A 608 -25.22 -33.14 6.43
CA CYS A 608 -24.82 -32.27 5.31
C CYS A 608 -24.50 -33.09 4.05
N TYR A 609 -24.71 -32.50 2.88
CA TYR A 609 -24.46 -33.15 1.59
C TYR A 609 -23.00 -33.06 1.16
N HIS A 610 -22.34 -31.95 1.51
CA HIS A 610 -20.93 -31.70 1.23
C HIS A 610 -20.27 -31.05 2.44
N TYR A 611 -18.97 -31.31 2.62
CA TYR A 611 -18.15 -30.75 3.69
C TYR A 611 -16.73 -30.50 3.18
N ILE A 612 -16.25 -29.27 3.35
CA ILE A 612 -14.86 -28.87 3.08
C ILE A 612 -14.36 -28.07 4.29
N TYR A 613 -13.14 -28.36 4.74
CA TYR A 613 -12.41 -27.50 5.67
C TYR A 613 -11.04 -27.23 5.06
N SER A 614 -10.92 -26.10 4.37
CA SER A 614 -9.77 -25.76 3.52
C SER A 614 -9.76 -24.26 3.23
N ASN A 615 -8.65 -23.76 2.68
CA ASN A 615 -8.57 -22.39 2.17
C ASN A 615 -9.20 -22.22 0.78
N THR A 616 -9.42 -23.32 0.07
CA THR A 616 -10.09 -23.38 -1.23
C THR A 616 -11.07 -24.54 -1.31
N GLY A 617 -12.11 -24.40 -2.12
CA GLY A 617 -13.02 -25.49 -2.43
C GLY A 617 -13.69 -25.30 -3.78
N GLU A 618 -14.01 -26.41 -4.43
CA GLU A 618 -14.75 -26.46 -5.69
C GLU A 618 -15.73 -27.62 -5.63
N ILE A 619 -17.02 -27.35 -5.84
CA ILE A 619 -18.09 -28.35 -5.79
C ILE A 619 -19.09 -28.09 -6.92
N SER A 620 -19.63 -29.17 -7.47
CA SER A 620 -20.73 -29.15 -8.41
C SER A 620 -21.75 -30.22 -8.01
N PHE A 621 -23.02 -29.84 -7.88
CA PHE A 621 -24.10 -30.77 -7.54
C PHE A 621 -25.45 -30.35 -8.10
N ASN A 622 -26.33 -31.32 -8.34
CA ASN A 622 -27.70 -31.08 -8.79
C ASN A 622 -28.68 -31.10 -7.61
N THR A 623 -29.77 -30.35 -7.71
CA THR A 623 -30.86 -30.35 -6.73
C THR A 623 -32.16 -29.81 -7.32
N SER A 624 -33.31 -30.25 -6.77
CA SER A 624 -34.64 -29.65 -7.02
C SER A 624 -35.22 -28.96 -5.77
N LYS A 625 -34.51 -29.01 -4.64
CA LYS A 625 -34.91 -28.45 -3.35
C LYS A 625 -34.11 -27.20 -3.01
N ALA A 626 -34.68 -26.36 -2.15
CA ALA A 626 -33.95 -25.26 -1.54
C ALA A 626 -32.80 -25.80 -0.65
N PHE A 627 -31.70 -25.05 -0.59
CA PHE A 627 -30.52 -25.43 0.17
C PHE A 627 -29.73 -24.19 0.63
N TYR A 628 -28.84 -24.42 1.59
CA TYR A 628 -27.95 -23.42 2.15
C TYR A 628 -26.50 -23.83 1.90
N LEU A 629 -25.73 -22.90 1.36
CA LEU A 629 -24.27 -22.94 1.31
C LEU A 629 -23.77 -22.20 2.56
N VAL A 630 -23.18 -22.89 3.52
CA VAL A 630 -22.76 -22.28 4.79
C VAL A 630 -21.25 -22.24 4.87
N PHE A 631 -20.71 -21.06 5.17
CA PHE A 631 -19.31 -20.77 5.41
C PHE A 631 -19.15 -20.35 6.87
N GLN A 632 -18.51 -21.18 7.68
CA GLN A 632 -18.31 -20.92 9.10
C GLN A 632 -16.83 -20.65 9.39
N ASN A 633 -16.54 -19.50 9.98
CA ASN A 633 -15.22 -19.17 10.49
C ASN A 633 -15.05 -19.77 11.89
N THR A 634 -14.28 -20.86 11.99
CA THR A 634 -14.05 -21.57 13.25
C THR A 634 -12.96 -20.93 14.12
N ALA A 635 -12.31 -19.87 13.64
CA ALA A 635 -11.23 -19.18 14.35
C ALA A 635 -11.76 -18.31 15.50
N LYS A 636 -10.93 -18.04 16.52
CA LYS A 636 -11.29 -17.20 17.68
C LYS A 636 -10.86 -15.74 17.54
N ARG A 637 -9.79 -15.48 16.79
CA ARG A 637 -9.12 -14.18 16.68
C ARG A 637 -8.89 -13.75 15.22
N THR A 638 -8.99 -14.69 14.30
CA THR A 638 -8.69 -14.48 12.88
C THR A 638 -9.96 -14.19 12.11
N THR A 639 -9.95 -13.08 11.37
CA THR A 639 -11.00 -12.75 10.41
C THR A 639 -10.68 -13.40 9.07
N VAL A 640 -11.68 -14.01 8.42
CA VAL A 640 -11.52 -14.70 7.14
C VAL A 640 -12.24 -13.93 6.04
N LEU A 641 -11.53 -13.56 4.98
CA LEU A 641 -12.14 -13.12 3.73
C LEU A 641 -12.35 -14.34 2.83
N THR A 642 -13.56 -14.50 2.32
CA THR A 642 -13.93 -15.59 1.41
C THR A 642 -14.39 -14.99 0.10
N ASN A 643 -13.58 -15.13 -0.94
CA ASN A 643 -13.98 -14.86 -2.31
C ASN A 643 -14.80 -16.05 -2.80
N ILE A 644 -16.10 -15.82 -3.04
CA ILE A 644 -17.08 -16.83 -3.40
C ILE A 644 -17.52 -16.57 -4.84
N SER A 645 -17.48 -17.61 -5.67
CA SER A 645 -18.10 -17.64 -6.99
C SER A 645 -19.09 -18.79 -7.06
N VAL A 646 -20.38 -18.46 -7.21
CA VAL A 646 -21.46 -19.43 -7.36
C VAL A 646 -22.17 -19.22 -8.69
N LEU A 647 -22.38 -20.30 -9.44
CA LEU A 647 -23.16 -20.33 -10.67
C LEU A 647 -24.34 -21.27 -10.48
N PHE A 648 -25.53 -20.80 -10.87
CA PHE A 648 -26.74 -21.58 -10.89
C PHE A 648 -27.24 -21.75 -12.32
N GLU A 649 -27.39 -22.99 -12.75
CA GLU A 649 -27.91 -23.36 -14.07
C GLU A 649 -29.23 -24.12 -13.91
N THR A 650 -30.13 -24.01 -14.89
CA THR A 650 -31.39 -24.76 -14.93
C THR A 650 -31.64 -25.38 -16.31
N ASN A 651 -32.30 -26.53 -16.33
CA ASN A 651 -32.79 -27.21 -17.54
C ASN A 651 -34.32 -27.13 -17.69
N THR A 652 -35.02 -26.45 -16.77
CA THR A 652 -36.50 -26.45 -16.70
C THR A 652 -37.18 -25.55 -17.72
N GLY A 653 -36.43 -24.67 -18.38
CA GLY A 653 -36.97 -23.68 -19.34
C GLY A 653 -37.78 -22.54 -18.71
N ARG A 654 -37.72 -22.37 -17.37
CA ARG A 654 -38.38 -21.26 -16.68
C ARG A 654 -37.64 -19.93 -16.87
N ASP A 655 -38.41 -18.86 -16.80
CA ASP A 655 -37.92 -17.48 -16.85
C ASP A 655 -37.39 -17.05 -15.49
N PHE A 656 -36.14 -16.59 -15.47
CA PHE A 656 -35.45 -16.05 -14.31
C PHE A 656 -34.59 -14.88 -14.74
N ILE A 657 -34.46 -13.89 -13.85
CA ILE A 657 -33.54 -12.77 -14.02
C ILE A 657 -32.97 -12.37 -12.67
N SER A 658 -31.68 -12.09 -12.63
CA SER A 658 -30.97 -11.63 -11.44
C SER A 658 -29.92 -10.59 -11.81
N MET A 659 -29.64 -9.69 -10.87
CA MET A 659 -28.57 -8.70 -10.91
C MET A 659 -27.59 -9.02 -9.77
N ASP A 660 -26.30 -9.06 -10.10
CA ASP A 660 -25.18 -9.31 -9.17
C ASP A 660 -24.42 -8.02 -8.87
N ASN A 661 -24.31 -7.11 -9.84
CA ASN A 661 -23.64 -5.81 -9.68
C ASN A 661 -24.62 -4.65 -9.95
N PRO A 662 -24.59 -3.56 -9.16
CA PRO A 662 -23.71 -3.29 -8.03
C PRO A 662 -24.09 -4.05 -6.76
N TRP A 663 -23.08 -4.52 -6.03
CA TRP A 663 -23.19 -5.10 -4.70
C TRP A 663 -22.38 -4.30 -3.68
N SER A 664 -22.85 -4.26 -2.44
CA SER A 664 -22.13 -3.63 -1.32
C SER A 664 -22.43 -4.33 -0.01
N ASP A 665 -21.39 -4.64 0.76
CA ASP A 665 -21.45 -4.95 2.19
C ASP A 665 -21.12 -3.73 3.07
N VAL A 666 -20.66 -2.64 2.46
CA VAL A 666 -20.36 -1.39 3.15
C VAL A 666 -21.63 -0.59 3.40
N PHE A 667 -22.51 -0.49 2.40
CA PHE A 667 -23.75 0.27 2.45
C PHE A 667 -24.98 -0.62 2.37
N GLU A 668 -26.07 -0.23 3.06
CA GLU A 668 -27.38 -0.89 2.92
C GLU A 668 -27.89 -0.85 1.47
N LYS A 669 -27.60 0.26 0.78
CA LYS A 669 -27.87 0.46 -0.64
C LYS A 669 -26.54 0.85 -1.29
N PRO A 670 -26.10 0.16 -2.35
CA PRO A 670 -24.95 0.59 -3.13
C PRO A 670 -25.09 2.08 -3.48
N THR A 671 -24.13 2.88 -3.04
CA THR A 671 -24.17 4.35 -3.11
C THR A 671 -23.12 4.83 -4.08
N PHE A 672 -23.53 5.69 -5.02
CA PHE A 672 -22.67 6.23 -6.07
C PHE A 672 -22.84 7.74 -6.19
N ASN A 673 -21.82 8.39 -6.75
CA ASN A 673 -21.87 9.79 -7.11
C ASN A 673 -22.87 10.00 -8.27
N ALA A 674 -23.79 10.96 -8.11
CA ALA A 674 -24.62 11.45 -9.20
C ALA A 674 -23.71 12.17 -10.22
N GLY A 675 -23.71 11.77 -11.48
CA GLY A 675 -22.65 12.21 -12.42
C GLY A 675 -21.95 11.04 -13.08
N ASP A 676 -21.68 10.00 -12.29
CA ASP A 676 -20.88 8.86 -12.71
C ASP A 676 -21.67 7.88 -13.58
N THR A 677 -20.95 6.94 -14.20
CA THR A 677 -21.54 5.79 -14.87
C THR A 677 -21.57 4.60 -13.92
N VAL A 678 -22.78 4.15 -13.56
CA VAL A 678 -22.99 2.96 -12.73
C VAL A 678 -23.12 1.74 -13.64
N ILE A 679 -22.35 0.69 -13.36
CA ILE A 679 -22.38 -0.56 -14.15
C ILE A 679 -23.34 -1.54 -13.48
N LEU A 680 -24.40 -1.93 -14.18
CA LEU A 680 -25.34 -2.96 -13.74
C LEU A 680 -25.03 -4.27 -14.46
N GLU A 681 -24.86 -5.38 -13.74
CA GLU A 681 -24.56 -6.69 -14.34
C GLU A 681 -25.46 -7.77 -13.77
N GLY A 682 -25.83 -8.71 -14.64
CA GLY A 682 -26.69 -9.81 -14.25
C GLY A 682 -26.91 -10.84 -15.35
N ILE A 683 -27.86 -11.73 -15.09
CA ILE A 683 -28.16 -12.89 -15.93
C ILE A 683 -29.68 -12.98 -16.15
N SER A 684 -30.09 -13.36 -17.36
CA SER A 684 -31.47 -13.69 -17.72
C SER A 684 -31.52 -15.00 -18.51
N THR A 685 -32.42 -15.92 -18.16
CA THR A 685 -32.58 -17.22 -18.87
C THR A 685 -33.29 -17.08 -20.22
N SER A 686 -33.98 -15.98 -20.46
CA SER A 686 -34.67 -15.65 -21.71
C SER A 686 -34.66 -14.12 -21.95
N GLU A 687 -35.38 -13.65 -22.96
CA GLU A 687 -35.52 -12.21 -23.21
C GLU A 687 -36.19 -11.52 -22.02
N GLY A 688 -35.42 -10.67 -21.34
CA GLY A 688 -35.84 -9.91 -20.17
C GLY A 688 -35.73 -8.40 -20.39
N GLN A 689 -36.21 -7.64 -19.42
CA GLN A 689 -36.18 -6.19 -19.39
C GLN A 689 -35.67 -5.70 -18.03
N VAL A 690 -34.73 -4.76 -18.05
CA VAL A 690 -34.28 -4.04 -16.85
C VAL A 690 -34.75 -2.60 -16.97
N GLU A 691 -35.48 -2.11 -15.97
CA GLU A 691 -36.01 -0.75 -15.90
C GLU A 691 -35.33 0.03 -14.76
N VAL A 692 -34.75 1.18 -15.07
CA VAL A 692 -34.15 2.09 -14.09
C VAL A 692 -34.31 3.53 -14.56
N ALA A 693 -34.71 4.44 -13.66
CA ALA A 693 -34.89 5.87 -13.96
C ALA A 693 -35.73 6.15 -15.24
N ASN A 694 -36.87 5.45 -15.40
CA ASN A 694 -37.76 5.51 -16.58
C ASN A 694 -37.11 5.09 -17.91
N LYS A 695 -35.94 4.45 -17.89
CA LYS A 695 -35.30 3.82 -19.05
C LYS A 695 -35.48 2.31 -18.96
N THR A 696 -35.75 1.67 -20.10
CA THR A 696 -35.91 0.22 -20.22
C THR A 696 -34.83 -0.34 -21.13
N PHE A 697 -34.18 -1.41 -20.70
CA PHE A 697 -33.11 -2.10 -21.40
C PHE A 697 -33.50 -3.55 -21.65
N ASN A 698 -33.42 -4.02 -22.91
CA ASN A 698 -33.64 -5.43 -23.23
C ASN A 698 -32.36 -6.22 -22.97
N VAL A 699 -32.49 -7.33 -22.24
CA VAL A 699 -31.36 -8.18 -21.81
C VAL A 699 -31.64 -9.65 -22.11
N ASN A 700 -30.58 -10.45 -22.30
CA ASN A 700 -30.68 -11.90 -22.50
C ASN A 700 -29.32 -12.53 -22.18
N GLY A 701 -29.31 -13.72 -21.57
CA GLY A 701 -28.08 -14.36 -21.11
C GLY A 701 -27.37 -13.51 -20.05
N ARG A 702 -26.03 -13.50 -20.06
CA ARG A 702 -25.23 -12.54 -19.29
C ARG A 702 -25.35 -11.16 -19.92
N TRP A 703 -25.66 -10.15 -19.12
CA TRP A 703 -25.85 -8.78 -19.56
C TRP A 703 -25.11 -7.78 -18.68
N GLN A 704 -24.76 -6.64 -19.28
CA GLN A 704 -24.10 -5.50 -18.64
C GLN A 704 -24.72 -4.21 -19.18
N ILE A 705 -25.09 -3.30 -18.29
CA ILE A 705 -25.71 -2.01 -18.61
C ILE A 705 -24.86 -0.90 -18.00
N TYR A 706 -24.41 0.04 -18.84
CA TYR A 706 -23.72 1.25 -18.41
C TYR A 706 -24.76 2.35 -18.19
N TRP A 707 -25.17 2.54 -16.94
CA TRP A 707 -26.17 3.53 -16.55
C TRP A 707 -25.51 4.87 -16.24
N ASN A 708 -25.54 5.77 -17.22
CA ASN A 708 -25.09 7.16 -17.04
C ASN A 708 -26.08 7.94 -16.15
N THR A 709 -25.55 8.54 -15.08
CA THR A 709 -26.33 9.27 -14.06
C THR A 709 -26.16 10.80 -14.12
N SER A 710 -25.50 11.36 -15.14
CA SER A 710 -25.10 12.77 -15.20
C SER A 710 -26.24 13.81 -15.27
N HIS A 711 -27.49 13.37 -15.35
CA HIS A 711 -28.68 14.24 -15.34
C HIS A 711 -29.73 13.75 -14.34
N LEU A 712 -29.30 12.95 -13.37
CA LEU A 712 -30.15 12.40 -12.33
C LEU A 712 -29.87 13.12 -11.03
N GLU A 713 -30.95 13.49 -10.34
CA GLU A 713 -30.87 14.10 -9.02
C GLU A 713 -30.45 13.04 -7.97
N PRO A 714 -29.76 13.43 -6.89
CA PRO A 714 -29.54 12.57 -5.74
C PRO A 714 -30.85 11.96 -5.21
N GLY A 715 -30.80 10.70 -4.79
CA GLY A 715 -31.94 9.97 -4.27
C GLY A 715 -31.86 8.45 -4.46
N ASP A 716 -32.89 7.76 -4.00
CA ASP A 716 -33.02 6.32 -4.17
C ASP A 716 -33.69 5.97 -5.52
N TYR A 717 -33.02 5.13 -6.30
CA TYR A 717 -33.50 4.63 -7.58
C TYR A 717 -33.79 3.14 -7.51
N LYS A 718 -34.97 2.75 -7.97
CA LYS A 718 -35.35 1.34 -8.11
C LYS A 718 -34.90 0.82 -9.46
N VAL A 719 -34.25 -0.33 -9.45
CA VAL A 719 -33.95 -1.12 -10.65
C VAL A 719 -34.89 -2.31 -10.66
N ILE A 720 -35.79 -2.39 -11.63
CA ILE A 720 -36.78 -3.46 -11.75
C ILE A 720 -36.38 -4.36 -12.91
N ALA A 721 -35.99 -5.59 -12.62
CA ALA A 721 -35.61 -6.60 -13.60
C ALA A 721 -36.76 -7.60 -13.78
N ARG A 722 -37.19 -7.81 -15.03
CA ARG A 722 -38.31 -8.68 -15.42
C ARG A 722 -37.88 -9.69 -16.48
N CYS A 723 -38.35 -10.92 -16.34
CA CYS A 723 -38.19 -12.00 -17.31
C CYS A 723 -39.40 -12.93 -17.18
N GLY A 724 -40.26 -12.95 -18.21
CA GLY A 724 -41.58 -13.59 -18.10
C GLY A 724 -42.39 -13.03 -16.92
N ASP A 725 -42.89 -13.94 -16.07
CA ASP A 725 -43.61 -13.60 -14.83
C ASP A 725 -42.67 -13.33 -13.62
N PHE A 726 -41.35 -13.47 -13.80
CA PHE A 726 -40.37 -13.27 -12.74
C PHE A 726 -39.95 -11.80 -12.68
N GLU A 727 -40.09 -11.18 -11.50
CA GLU A 727 -39.71 -9.79 -11.25
C GLU A 727 -38.82 -9.70 -9.99
N ARG A 728 -37.74 -8.93 -10.08
CA ARG A 728 -36.89 -8.55 -8.95
C ARG A 728 -36.69 -7.04 -8.93
N THR A 729 -36.69 -6.47 -7.72
CA THR A 729 -36.43 -5.04 -7.50
C THR A 729 -35.18 -4.88 -6.65
N TYR A 730 -34.26 -4.03 -7.13
CA TYR A 730 -33.05 -3.62 -6.43
C TYR A 730 -33.13 -2.11 -6.15
N THR A 731 -32.35 -1.62 -5.19
CA THR A 731 -32.28 -0.19 -4.86
C THR A 731 -30.83 0.28 -4.92
N ILE A 732 -30.60 1.38 -5.62
CA ILE A 732 -29.31 2.08 -5.71
C ILE A 732 -29.52 3.50 -5.19
N LYS A 733 -28.57 4.00 -4.39
CA LYS A 733 -28.60 5.39 -3.91
C LYS A 733 -27.64 6.22 -4.75
N LEU A 734 -28.12 7.34 -5.28
CA LEU A 734 -27.27 8.39 -5.84
C LEU A 734 -27.14 9.50 -4.80
N ALA A 735 -25.91 9.93 -4.55
CA ALA A 735 -25.59 11.07 -3.69
C ALA A 735 -24.73 12.05 -4.48
N ASP A 736 -24.75 13.33 -4.12
CA ASP A 736 -23.73 14.23 -4.62
C ASP A 736 -22.45 14.03 -3.83
N LEU A 737 -21.40 13.58 -4.49
CA LEU A 737 -20.11 13.24 -3.90
C LEU A 737 -18.94 13.91 -4.64
N SER A 738 -19.20 14.82 -5.57
CA SER A 738 -18.16 15.57 -6.29
C SER A 738 -18.16 17.00 -5.76
N PRO A 739 -16.99 17.58 -5.45
CA PRO A 739 -16.97 18.97 -5.04
C PRO A 739 -17.11 19.85 -6.29
N PRO A 740 -17.43 21.14 -6.12
CA PRO A 740 -17.39 22.11 -7.21
C PRO A 740 -16.07 22.10 -7.99
N GLU A 741 -16.12 22.33 -9.29
CA GLU A 741 -14.95 22.63 -10.10
C GLU A 741 -14.88 24.13 -10.42
N ILE A 742 -13.67 24.69 -10.36
CA ILE A 742 -13.41 26.11 -10.65
C ILE A 742 -12.43 26.22 -11.82
N GLU A 743 -12.88 26.85 -12.89
CA GLU A 743 -12.04 27.21 -14.03
C GLU A 743 -11.83 28.73 -14.06
N VAL A 744 -10.57 29.17 -14.01
CA VAL A 744 -10.19 30.57 -14.20
C VAL A 744 -9.60 30.72 -15.59
N TYR A 745 -10.21 31.57 -16.42
CA TYR A 745 -9.77 31.82 -17.81
C TYR A 745 -8.78 32.98 -17.91
N SER A 746 -8.94 33.98 -17.04
CA SER A 746 -8.02 35.10 -16.89
C SER A 746 -8.19 35.67 -15.47
N PRO A 747 -7.11 36.10 -14.80
CA PRO A 747 -5.72 36.00 -15.25
C PRO A 747 -5.19 34.56 -15.24
N TYR A 748 -4.15 34.30 -16.03
CA TYR A 748 -3.38 33.07 -15.95
C TYR A 748 -2.47 33.08 -14.71
N ASP A 749 -2.15 31.89 -14.20
CA ASP A 749 -1.19 31.79 -13.10
C ASP A 749 0.19 32.32 -13.51
N GLY A 750 0.72 33.25 -12.70
CA GLY A 750 1.94 34.00 -12.97
C GLY A 750 1.79 35.12 -14.01
N GLU A 751 0.58 35.49 -14.44
CA GLU A 751 0.36 36.58 -15.40
C GLU A 751 0.83 37.93 -14.84
N VAL A 752 1.50 38.69 -15.70
CA VAL A 752 1.96 40.05 -15.40
C VAL A 752 0.96 41.03 -16.01
N VAL A 753 0.34 41.85 -15.16
CA VAL A 753 -0.73 42.78 -15.55
C VAL A 753 -0.35 44.22 -15.20
N GLU A 754 -0.85 45.17 -15.99
CA GLU A 754 -0.70 46.61 -15.75
C GLU A 754 -2.08 47.24 -15.54
N GLY A 755 -2.33 47.84 -14.38
CA GLY A 755 -3.60 48.50 -14.08
C GLY A 755 -4.66 47.56 -13.50
N SER A 756 -5.92 47.69 -13.94
CA SER A 756 -7.03 46.87 -13.47
C SER A 756 -6.94 45.44 -14.01
N VAL A 757 -7.38 44.47 -13.20
CA VAL A 757 -7.34 43.04 -13.52
C VAL A 757 -8.75 42.54 -13.71
N VAL A 758 -9.05 41.95 -14.87
CA VAL A 758 -10.35 41.32 -15.12
C VAL A 758 -10.25 39.83 -14.78
N ILE A 759 -10.88 39.45 -13.68
CA ILE A 759 -10.93 38.07 -13.20
C ILE A 759 -12.17 37.43 -13.80
N HIS A 760 -11.98 36.48 -14.70
CA HIS A 760 -13.02 35.86 -15.49
C HIS A 760 -12.89 34.33 -15.48
N GLY A 761 -13.99 33.66 -15.22
CA GLY A 761 -14.02 32.21 -15.08
C GLY A 761 -15.42 31.68 -14.80
N ARG A 762 -15.48 30.40 -14.45
CA ARG A 762 -16.72 29.73 -14.05
C ARG A 762 -16.48 28.75 -12.91
N ALA A 763 -17.50 28.59 -12.07
CA ALA A 763 -17.64 27.47 -11.16
C ALA A 763 -18.84 26.62 -11.60
N TYR A 764 -18.69 25.30 -11.57
CA TYR A 764 -19.76 24.37 -11.90
C TYR A 764 -19.67 23.12 -11.03
N ASP A 765 -20.80 22.43 -10.94
CA ASP A 765 -20.96 21.22 -10.14
C ASP A 765 -22.06 20.37 -10.79
N ASN A 766 -22.04 19.05 -10.56
CA ASN A 766 -22.97 18.07 -11.12
C ASN A 766 -24.41 18.25 -10.64
N VAL A 767 -24.64 18.68 -9.39
CA VAL A 767 -25.98 18.94 -8.84
C VAL A 767 -26.22 20.44 -8.71
N GLY A 768 -25.23 21.18 -8.23
CA GLY A 768 -25.20 22.62 -8.37
C GLY A 768 -24.46 23.38 -7.28
N ILE A 769 -23.95 24.53 -7.69
CA ILE A 769 -23.26 25.49 -6.82
C ILE A 769 -24.24 26.26 -5.92
N GLU A 770 -23.94 26.32 -4.62
CA GLU A 770 -24.56 27.19 -3.62
C GLU A 770 -23.93 28.59 -3.64
N SER A 771 -22.60 28.68 -3.52
CA SER A 771 -21.88 29.95 -3.44
C SER A 771 -20.55 29.95 -4.20
N VAL A 772 -20.13 31.13 -4.64
CA VAL A 772 -18.78 31.37 -5.19
C VAL A 772 -18.28 32.65 -4.54
N ASP A 773 -17.12 32.60 -3.89
CA ASP A 773 -16.50 33.75 -3.24
C ASP A 773 -15.05 33.88 -3.68
N MET A 774 -14.56 35.11 -3.74
CA MET A 774 -13.18 35.43 -4.05
C MET A 774 -12.55 36.22 -2.91
N ASP A 775 -11.39 35.79 -2.45
CA ASP A 775 -10.51 36.56 -1.57
C ASP A 775 -9.32 37.08 -2.39
N VAL A 776 -9.18 38.40 -2.45
CA VAL A 776 -8.05 39.06 -3.12
C VAL A 776 -7.59 40.24 -2.28
N ALA A 777 -6.29 40.27 -1.95
CA ALA A 777 -5.70 41.30 -1.08
C ALA A 777 -6.41 41.49 0.27
N GLY A 778 -7.01 40.42 0.83
CA GLY A 778 -7.76 40.45 2.09
C GLY A 778 -9.19 40.98 1.97
N GLU A 779 -9.66 41.28 0.76
CA GLU A 779 -11.06 41.62 0.47
C GLU A 779 -11.82 40.36 0.03
N LYS A 780 -12.96 40.07 0.68
CA LYS A 780 -13.86 38.98 0.31
C LYS A 780 -15.03 39.49 -0.53
N ILE A 781 -15.22 38.90 -1.70
CA ILE A 781 -16.18 39.32 -2.71
C ILE A 781 -17.00 38.11 -3.16
N SER A 782 -18.33 38.19 -3.05
CA SER A 782 -19.22 37.15 -3.60
C SER A 782 -19.39 37.32 -5.10
N LEU A 783 -19.27 36.21 -5.82
CA LEU A 783 -19.29 36.13 -7.27
C LEU A 783 -20.50 35.34 -7.78
N LEU A 784 -20.82 35.51 -9.07
CA LEU A 784 -21.77 34.65 -9.77
C LEU A 784 -21.07 33.37 -10.26
N LYS A 785 -21.85 32.31 -10.57
CA LYS A 785 -21.31 31.04 -11.11
C LYS A 785 -20.43 31.25 -12.34
N ASN A 786 -20.88 32.06 -13.29
CA ASN A 786 -20.04 32.61 -14.35
C ASN A 786 -19.62 34.02 -13.92
N PHE A 787 -18.38 34.15 -13.47
CA PHE A 787 -17.89 35.39 -12.88
C PHE A 787 -17.07 36.19 -13.88
N SER A 788 -17.26 37.50 -13.83
CA SER A 788 -16.39 38.49 -14.45
C SER A 788 -16.34 39.68 -13.50
N TYR A 789 -15.19 39.88 -12.87
CA TYR A 789 -14.99 40.91 -11.87
C TYR A 789 -13.77 41.75 -12.21
N GLU A 790 -13.94 43.07 -12.30
CA GLU A 790 -12.83 44.00 -12.47
C GLU A 790 -12.28 44.40 -11.11
N TRP A 791 -11.09 43.92 -10.79
CA TRP A 791 -10.39 44.22 -9.56
C TRP A 791 -9.34 45.32 -9.79
N ASN A 792 -9.33 46.31 -8.90
CA ASN A 792 -8.35 47.40 -8.91
C ASN A 792 -7.31 47.16 -7.81
N PRO A 793 -6.08 46.75 -8.14
CA PRO A 793 -5.07 46.46 -7.13
C PRO A 793 -4.69 47.70 -6.32
N PRO A 794 -4.43 47.57 -5.00
CA PRO A 794 -4.07 48.71 -4.14
C PRO A 794 -2.69 49.30 -4.49
N GLY A 795 -1.86 48.54 -5.19
CA GLY A 795 -0.57 48.95 -5.69
C GLY A 795 0.10 47.83 -6.47
N PRO A 796 1.30 48.06 -7.02
CA PRO A 796 2.06 47.00 -7.67
C PRO A 796 2.63 46.01 -6.64
N GLY A 797 2.76 44.74 -7.03
CA GLY A 797 3.21 43.63 -6.18
C GLY A 797 2.67 42.27 -6.62
N ASP A 798 3.04 41.23 -5.89
CA ASP A 798 2.48 39.88 -6.05
C ASP A 798 1.16 39.74 -5.27
N TYR A 799 0.16 39.12 -5.89
CA TYR A 799 -1.13 38.86 -5.26
C TYR A 799 -1.60 37.44 -5.55
N ASN A 800 -2.16 36.80 -4.53
CA ASN A 800 -2.92 35.56 -4.68
C ASN A 800 -4.40 35.90 -4.76
N ILE A 801 -5.04 35.52 -5.85
CA ILE A 801 -6.49 35.52 -6.00
C ILE A 801 -6.96 34.12 -5.59
N THR A 802 -7.69 34.02 -4.48
CA THR A 802 -8.27 32.75 -4.03
C THR A 802 -9.74 32.74 -4.35
N ILE A 803 -10.19 31.82 -5.21
CA ILE A 803 -11.60 31.62 -5.54
C ILE A 803 -12.06 30.35 -4.85
N GLY A 804 -13.08 30.44 -4.02
CA GLY A 804 -13.77 29.33 -3.39
C GLY A 804 -15.15 29.12 -4.01
N ALA A 805 -15.58 27.87 -4.13
CA ALA A 805 -16.94 27.52 -4.50
C ALA A 805 -17.45 26.44 -3.55
N SER A 806 -18.72 26.54 -3.15
CA SER A 806 -19.43 25.52 -2.37
C SER A 806 -20.66 25.01 -3.13
N ASP A 807 -20.97 23.73 -3.02
CA ASP A 807 -22.21 23.13 -3.52
C ASP A 807 -23.33 23.13 -2.47
N TYR A 808 -24.48 22.55 -2.82
CA TYR A 808 -25.63 22.43 -1.90
C TYR A 808 -25.46 21.37 -0.80
N GLN A 809 -24.39 20.58 -0.86
CA GLN A 809 -24.01 19.56 0.11
C GLN A 809 -22.93 20.06 1.08
N GLY A 810 -22.42 21.28 0.85
CA GLY A 810 -21.40 21.92 1.66
C GLY A 810 -19.97 21.48 1.31
N MET A 811 -19.75 20.73 0.21
CA MET A 811 -18.38 20.47 -0.25
C MET A 811 -17.81 21.73 -0.88
N GLU A 812 -16.51 21.96 -0.67
CA GLU A 812 -15.80 23.16 -1.07
C GLU A 812 -14.60 22.83 -1.96
N THR A 813 -14.41 23.65 -2.99
CA THR A 813 -13.16 23.70 -3.77
C THR A 813 -12.55 25.09 -3.69
N LYS A 814 -11.22 25.15 -3.59
CA LYS A 814 -10.46 26.39 -3.66
C LYS A 814 -9.47 26.36 -4.81
N LYS A 815 -9.43 27.44 -5.58
CA LYS A 815 -8.44 27.68 -6.63
C LYS A 815 -7.66 28.94 -6.31
N ILE A 816 -6.34 28.84 -6.31
CA ILE A 816 -5.45 29.98 -6.15
C ILE A 816 -4.83 30.31 -7.51
N VAL A 817 -4.85 31.58 -7.88
CA VAL A 817 -4.15 32.13 -9.05
C VAL A 817 -3.21 33.22 -8.56
N HIS A 818 -1.92 33.02 -8.76
CA HIS A 818 -0.90 34.02 -8.47
C HIS A 818 -0.80 35.00 -9.64
N ILE A 819 -0.77 36.31 -9.37
CA ILE A 819 -0.55 37.34 -10.38
C ILE A 819 0.48 38.37 -9.93
N VAL A 820 1.10 39.00 -10.91
CA VAL A 820 2.07 40.07 -10.73
C VAL A 820 1.49 41.37 -11.26
N VAL A 821 1.16 42.30 -10.37
CA VAL A 821 0.72 43.65 -10.76
C VAL A 821 1.96 44.52 -10.91
N ASN A 822 2.28 44.89 -12.15
CA ASN A 822 3.44 45.71 -12.43
C ASN A 822 3.12 47.22 -12.39
N ALA A 823 4.14 48.03 -12.14
CA ALA A 823 4.09 49.48 -12.31
C ALA A 823 5.18 49.94 -13.29
N SER A 824 5.10 51.18 -13.75
CA SER A 824 6.05 51.81 -14.70
C SER A 824 7.47 52.05 -14.14
N GLY A 825 7.93 51.26 -13.17
CA GLY A 825 9.26 51.32 -12.55
C GLY A 825 10.17 50.16 -12.96
N THR A 826 11.47 50.27 -12.71
CA THR A 826 12.44 49.19 -12.93
C THR A 826 12.71 48.48 -11.62
N TYR A 827 12.00 47.38 -11.39
CA TYR A 827 12.16 46.47 -10.26
C TYR A 827 12.99 45.28 -10.72
N LYS A 828 14.00 44.90 -9.95
CA LYS A 828 14.91 43.80 -10.30
C LYS A 828 15.38 43.07 -9.05
N PRO A 829 15.49 41.74 -9.10
CA PRO A 829 16.16 40.98 -8.05
C PRO A 829 17.58 41.48 -7.83
N LEU A 830 18.01 41.52 -6.57
CA LEU A 830 19.37 41.87 -6.20
C LEU A 830 20.16 40.61 -5.90
N ILE A 831 21.22 40.36 -6.68
CA ILE A 831 22.23 39.35 -6.33
C ILE A 831 23.14 39.96 -5.27
N ASN A 832 22.87 39.66 -4.01
CA ASN A 832 23.62 40.20 -2.87
C ASN A 832 25.04 39.64 -2.80
N ARG A 833 25.16 38.32 -3.01
CA ARG A 833 26.41 37.58 -2.89
C ARG A 833 26.39 36.32 -3.74
N VAL A 834 27.51 36.00 -4.36
CA VAL A 834 27.76 34.69 -4.99
C VAL A 834 28.97 34.08 -4.29
N TRP A 835 28.91 32.79 -3.98
CA TRP A 835 30.05 32.03 -3.45
C TRP A 835 30.01 30.60 -3.95
N PHE A 836 31.12 29.88 -3.82
CA PHE A 836 31.22 28.48 -4.22
C PHE A 836 32.02 27.68 -3.19
N THR A 837 31.82 26.36 -3.18
CA THR A 837 32.58 25.42 -2.36
C THR A 837 32.99 24.20 -3.18
N PRO A 838 34.20 23.64 -2.99
CA PRO A 838 35.27 24.13 -2.08
C PRO A 838 35.96 25.40 -2.62
N GLU A 839 36.56 26.21 -1.75
CA GLU A 839 37.25 27.46 -2.13
C GLU A 839 38.43 27.23 -3.10
N ASN A 840 39.06 26.06 -3.04
CA ASN A 840 40.18 25.65 -3.89
C ASN A 840 39.82 24.37 -4.64
N PRO A 841 38.96 24.44 -5.68
CA PRO A 841 38.52 23.26 -6.39
C PRO A 841 39.65 22.66 -7.22
N THR A 842 39.74 21.33 -7.22
CA THR A 842 40.59 20.53 -8.09
C THR A 842 39.81 20.07 -9.34
N ASN A 843 40.49 19.41 -10.27
CA ASN A 843 39.86 18.76 -11.43
C ASN A 843 38.91 17.60 -11.07
N GLU A 844 38.87 17.20 -9.80
CA GLU A 844 38.03 16.12 -9.26
C GLU A 844 36.97 16.66 -8.28
N SER A 845 36.98 17.96 -7.97
CA SER A 845 36.05 18.55 -7.01
C SER A 845 34.65 18.71 -7.61
N ASN A 846 33.61 18.32 -6.85
CA ASN A 846 32.24 18.77 -7.12
C ASN A 846 32.12 20.23 -6.65
N VAL A 847 31.97 21.16 -7.59
CA VAL A 847 31.83 22.60 -7.27
C VAL A 847 30.35 22.93 -7.12
N VAL A 848 29.97 23.43 -5.94
CA VAL A 848 28.61 23.94 -5.69
C VAL A 848 28.68 25.46 -5.67
N VAL A 849 27.80 26.11 -6.44
CA VAL A 849 27.71 27.58 -6.51
C VAL A 849 26.40 28.04 -5.90
N PHE A 850 26.49 28.99 -4.98
CA PHE A 850 25.35 29.58 -4.31
C PHE A 850 25.24 31.07 -4.65
N ALA A 851 24.00 31.54 -4.75
CA ALA A 851 23.70 32.94 -4.90
C ALA A 851 22.66 33.34 -3.84
N ASN A 852 23.00 34.32 -3.00
CA ASN A 852 22.01 35.00 -2.17
C ASN A 852 21.35 36.07 -3.05
N VAL A 853 20.10 35.82 -3.43
CA VAL A 853 19.30 36.71 -4.24
C VAL A 853 18.10 37.17 -3.42
N THR A 854 17.90 38.49 -3.34
CA THR A 854 16.73 39.07 -2.69
C THR A 854 15.80 39.62 -3.77
N GLY A 855 14.56 39.16 -3.76
CA GLY A 855 13.48 39.79 -4.51
C GLY A 855 13.21 41.18 -3.92
N ASP A 856 12.75 42.11 -4.75
CA ASP A 856 12.36 43.43 -4.26
C ASP A 856 10.90 43.40 -3.79
N MET A 857 9.98 43.82 -4.64
CA MET A 857 8.55 43.75 -4.44
C MET A 857 7.91 42.53 -5.13
N PHE A 858 8.69 41.86 -5.99
CA PHE A 858 8.28 40.69 -6.73
C PHE A 858 9.07 39.46 -6.30
N SER A 859 8.38 38.32 -6.32
CA SER A 859 8.93 37.00 -6.06
C SER A 859 9.93 36.63 -7.16
N ILE A 860 11.00 35.96 -6.76
CA ILE A 860 12.03 35.53 -7.70
C ILE A 860 11.49 34.35 -8.50
N LYS A 861 11.22 34.56 -9.79
CA LYS A 861 10.79 33.48 -10.69
C LYS A 861 11.91 32.52 -11.07
N LYS A 862 13.10 33.06 -11.34
CA LYS A 862 14.25 32.31 -11.86
C LYS A 862 15.56 32.97 -11.47
N VAL A 863 16.56 32.17 -11.15
CA VAL A 863 17.96 32.59 -11.07
C VAL A 863 18.75 31.72 -12.04
N GLU A 864 19.64 32.32 -12.83
CA GLU A 864 20.48 31.60 -13.78
C GLU A 864 21.95 31.88 -13.50
N ILE A 865 22.78 30.86 -13.71
CA ILE A 865 24.22 30.98 -13.76
C ILE A 865 24.69 30.65 -15.18
N GLU A 866 25.51 31.53 -15.76
CA GLU A 866 26.17 31.28 -17.03
C GLU A 866 27.53 30.63 -16.78
N MET A 867 27.71 29.41 -17.27
CA MET A 867 28.99 28.67 -17.18
C MET A 867 29.44 28.30 -18.59
N ASN A 868 30.60 28.81 -19.01
CA ASN A 868 31.17 28.56 -20.35
C ASN A 868 30.21 28.90 -21.52
N GLY A 869 29.38 29.94 -21.36
CA GLY A 869 28.41 30.36 -22.38
C GLY A 869 27.09 29.58 -22.37
N GLU A 870 26.90 28.64 -21.43
CA GLU A 870 25.65 27.92 -21.22
C GLU A 870 24.95 28.47 -19.97
N ALA A 871 23.73 28.98 -20.12
CA ALA A 871 22.90 29.41 -19.00
C ALA A 871 22.23 28.18 -18.36
N LYS A 872 22.39 28.03 -17.04
CA LYS A 872 21.76 26.98 -16.25
C LYS A 872 20.91 27.59 -15.16
N GLU A 873 19.71 27.05 -15.00
CA GLU A 873 18.82 27.44 -13.91
C GLU A 873 19.40 26.98 -12.57
N MET A 874 19.44 27.89 -11.61
CA MET A 874 19.78 27.59 -10.23
C MET A 874 18.51 27.20 -9.48
N TYR A 875 18.60 26.17 -8.67
CA TYR A 875 17.50 25.77 -7.80
C TYR A 875 17.46 26.68 -6.56
N LEU A 876 16.29 26.75 -5.91
CA LEU A 876 16.16 27.42 -4.63
C LEU A 876 16.82 26.55 -3.54
N TYR A 877 17.76 27.12 -2.80
CA TYR A 877 18.54 26.45 -1.76
C TYR A 877 18.29 27.13 -0.40
N ALA A 878 18.16 26.34 0.68
CA ALA A 878 18.11 26.82 2.06
C ALA A 878 17.14 28.01 2.31
N SER A 879 15.97 27.99 1.69
CA SER A 879 14.94 29.04 1.85
C SER A 879 14.20 28.96 3.19
N ASN A 880 14.37 27.86 3.93
CA ASN A 880 13.83 27.68 5.27
C ASN A 880 14.81 28.22 6.32
N PRO A 881 14.32 28.60 7.53
CA PRO A 881 15.21 29.00 8.62
C PRO A 881 16.27 27.93 8.87
N VAL A 882 17.51 28.34 9.14
CA VAL A 882 18.56 27.42 9.61
C VAL A 882 18.02 26.71 10.85
N GLN A 883 17.80 25.40 10.74
CA GLN A 883 17.35 24.61 11.88
C GLN A 883 18.56 24.41 12.81
N GLN A 884 18.29 24.37 14.12
CA GLN A 884 19.31 23.94 15.06
C GLN A 884 19.46 22.44 14.93
N ARG A 885 20.71 21.97 14.83
CA ARG A 885 21.01 20.55 14.95
C ARG A 885 20.60 20.08 16.35
N HIS A 886 20.04 18.88 16.41
CA HIS A 886 19.57 18.24 17.63
C HIS A 886 20.70 18.05 18.65
#